data_AF-A0A7C2B1Y8-F1
#
_entry.id   AF-A0A7C2B1Y8-F1
#
_cell.length_a   1.000
_cell.length_b   1.000
_cell.length_c   1.000
_cell.angle_alpha   90.00
_cell.angle_beta   90.00
_cell.angle_gamma   90.00
#
_symmetry.space_group_name_H-M   'P 1'
#
loop_
_entity.id
_entity.type
_entity.pdbx_description
1 polymer ?
#
loop_
_entity_poly.entity_id
_entity_poly.type
_entity_poly.pdbx_seq_one_letter_code
_entity_poly.pdbx_strand_id
1 'polypeptide(L)'
;MGARQTPARPPRLHRTGPRRTPHRRRLPERQRLPSRPRSPAPALHDPGSDRGEALISPTASMGNHILQVLKERVLVIDGAMGTSIHAHDLDLASDYQGLENCCEIINVTRPEVIQSIHESFLAVGSDAVETNTFGGMPHVLKEFGLEGRVEEINLAAVRAARAAADAHSTADKPRFVLGSMGPGTKLASLGQISYEELRESYREQALALAKGGIDAFFIETVQDPLHAKAVIRAVLDVREETGAEIPIFVSVTMEVTGTMLVGTEMAAAIAIFDAFPIDLLSINCATGPREMSEHVRLLSRSCRTRIGCFPNAGLPQLVDGQPSYPLSPNELADWILRFVEEDGLNLVGGCCGTTPDHIAAIARAVGDRAPKPRKPSLPAQAASIYHAVDLRQENSVLLIGERSNTNGSKKFRECLLAGDLDGMVKIGRTQVSEGSHLLDVCAAYVGRDEIADMTALLERYRADIPAPLVIDSTDPAVIEAALRLTGGRSVINSINLEDGPERCERVIDIAREHGAALIALTIDESGMAKEVEHKVRVARRLHDMCIRRGLRPEDLFFDVLTFTICTGNEDDRRHAIHTLEGIRRVREELPGVHTLLGLSNISFGLRPAARHALNSVFLHHAQEAGLTAAILHAGRIEPLHHIEPEVREVCEDLIFDRRREGYDPLHRLMELFEGVDVKARKAARKIPEDVFERLEWRIVEGEKSGLDEDLDLAMDTKPPLEIVNEHLLAGMSVVGDLFGRGEMQLPFVLQSAETMKAAVAHLEPHMERVDGETRGKIVLATVRGDVHDIGKNLVDIILSNNGYTVYNIGIKQPIEHILEVAQEHQPDAIGMSGLLVKSTVIMRENLEEMKRRGIETPVILGGAALTRTYVEADCRPLYD
;
A
#
# COMPACT_ATOMS: atom_id res chain seq x y z
N MET A 1 -43.70 16.59 -38.32
CA MET A 1 -45.09 16.17 -38.00
C MET A 1 -45.13 15.72 -36.54
N GLY A 2 -46.17 16.07 -35.76
CA GLY A 2 -46.47 15.55 -34.39
C GLY A 2 -45.36 15.69 -33.33
N ALA A 3 -45.34 16.61 -32.35
CA ALA A 3 -46.35 17.35 -31.58
C ALA A 3 -47.06 16.56 -30.44
N ARG A 4 -46.68 16.88 -29.18
CA ARG A 4 -47.39 16.77 -27.86
C ARG A 4 -46.45 17.40 -26.81
N GLN A 5 -46.53 18.70 -26.48
CA GLN A 5 -47.47 19.40 -25.58
C GLN A 5 -47.60 18.83 -24.14
N THR A 6 -46.77 19.39 -23.22
CA THR A 6 -47.13 20.20 -22.01
C THR A 6 -48.46 19.93 -21.27
N PRO A 7 -48.50 19.99 -19.91
CA PRO A 7 -48.41 21.29 -19.22
C PRO A 7 -47.64 21.35 -17.88
N ALA A 8 -47.38 22.59 -17.43
CA ALA A 8 -46.72 22.95 -16.18
C ALA A 8 -47.65 23.79 -15.28
N ARG A 9 -47.37 23.86 -13.94
CA ARG A 9 -47.68 24.92 -12.93
C ARG A 9 -48.07 24.36 -11.54
N PRO A 10 -48.00 25.15 -10.42
CA PRO A 10 -47.22 26.37 -10.12
C PRO A 10 -46.54 26.29 -8.71
N PRO A 11 -46.47 27.30 -7.78
CA PRO A 11 -45.22 27.56 -7.05
C PRO A 11 -45.30 27.45 -5.51
N ARG A 12 -44.17 27.71 -4.85
CA ARG A 12 -43.98 27.71 -3.38
C ARG A 12 -44.93 28.65 -2.64
N LEU A 13 -45.44 28.21 -1.49
CA LEU A 13 -46.15 29.04 -0.51
C LEU A 13 -45.20 29.48 0.62
N HIS A 14 -45.25 30.77 0.96
CA HIS A 14 -44.66 31.30 2.19
C HIS A 14 -45.37 30.72 3.43
N ARG A 15 -44.61 30.49 4.51
CA ARG A 15 -45.14 30.63 5.87
C ARG A 15 -44.28 31.56 6.71
N THR A 16 -44.97 32.42 7.44
CA THR A 16 -44.43 33.50 8.25
C THR A 16 -44.55 33.18 9.73
N GLY A 17 -43.57 33.63 10.50
CA GLY A 17 -43.86 34.11 11.86
C GLY A 17 -43.66 33.13 13.03
N PRO A 18 -43.68 33.67 14.27
CA PRO A 18 -42.52 33.47 15.14
C PRO A 18 -42.88 33.08 16.58
N ARG A 19 -41.86 32.78 17.41
CA ARG A 19 -41.90 33.02 18.86
C ARG A 19 -40.51 33.07 19.51
N ARG A 20 -40.12 34.27 19.95
CA ARG A 20 -39.20 34.46 21.10
C ARG A 20 -40.05 34.62 22.36
N THR A 21 -39.59 34.12 23.51
CA THR A 21 -39.34 34.99 24.69
C THR A 21 -38.50 34.26 25.76
N PRO A 22 -37.66 34.97 26.55
CA PRO A 22 -36.72 34.36 27.51
C PRO A 22 -37.02 34.71 28.98
N HIS A 23 -36.39 33.98 29.92
CA HIS A 23 -36.13 34.29 31.35
C HIS A 23 -35.65 32.99 32.04
N ARG A 24 -34.84 32.88 33.10
CA ARG A 24 -34.06 33.73 34.05
C ARG A 24 -32.90 32.82 34.57
N ARG A 25 -31.82 33.25 35.22
CA ARG A 25 -31.37 34.54 35.79
C ARG A 25 -29.83 34.67 35.67
N ARG A 26 -29.17 35.40 36.59
CA ARG A 26 -27.71 35.53 36.76
C ARG A 26 -27.39 35.79 38.25
N LEU A 27 -26.19 35.36 38.69
CA LEU A 27 -25.22 35.94 39.66
C LEU A 27 -25.17 35.40 41.12
N PRO A 28 -24.03 35.57 41.88
CA PRO A 28 -22.72 36.20 41.53
C PRO A 28 -21.43 35.39 41.85
N GLU A 29 -20.27 35.96 41.49
CA GLU A 29 -18.89 35.49 41.79
C GLU A 29 -18.33 35.94 43.17
N ARG A 30 -17.08 35.47 43.47
CA ARG A 30 -15.99 36.02 44.34
C ARG A 30 -15.68 35.16 45.59
N GLN A 31 -14.42 34.92 46.01
CA GLN A 31 -13.09 35.38 45.54
C GLN A 31 -11.92 34.50 46.07
N ARG A 32 -10.78 34.49 45.34
CA ARG A 32 -9.35 34.37 45.78
C ARG A 32 -8.76 33.05 46.37
N LEU A 33 -7.78 32.55 45.60
CA LEU A 33 -6.51 31.86 45.96
C LEU A 33 -5.69 32.60 47.06
N PRO A 34 -4.62 32.02 47.70
CA PRO A 34 -3.65 31.07 47.10
C PRO A 34 -2.97 29.99 47.99
N SER A 35 -2.32 29.00 47.36
CA SER A 35 -0.89 28.65 47.50
C SER A 35 -0.55 27.19 47.14
N ARG A 36 0.66 26.99 46.59
CA ARG A 36 1.38 25.73 46.28
C ARG A 36 2.84 25.95 46.76
N PRO A 37 3.75 24.96 46.78
CA PRO A 37 3.60 23.50 46.65
C PRO A 37 4.34 22.71 47.76
N ARG A 38 4.30 21.37 47.71
CA ARG A 38 5.42 20.49 48.12
C ARG A 38 5.22 19.05 47.62
N SER A 39 6.27 18.48 47.02
CA SER A 39 6.37 17.04 46.72
C SER A 39 6.68 16.24 48.01
N PRO A 40 6.53 14.92 47.98
CA PRO A 40 7.75 14.09 48.01
C PRO A 40 7.72 12.86 47.08
N ALA A 41 8.85 12.16 47.04
CA ALA A 41 9.16 10.99 46.21
C ALA A 41 8.66 9.65 46.85
N PRO A 42 8.88 8.47 46.24
CA PRO A 42 8.07 7.28 46.46
C PRO A 42 8.46 6.46 47.70
N ALA A 43 7.52 5.63 48.17
CA ALA A 43 7.74 4.60 49.17
C ALA A 43 7.40 3.21 48.61
N LEU A 44 8.32 2.27 48.76
CA LEU A 44 8.11 0.83 48.56
C LEU A 44 7.33 0.25 49.75
N HIS A 45 6.37 -0.65 49.51
CA HIS A 45 6.04 -1.71 50.47
C HIS A 45 5.39 -2.92 49.78
N ASP A 46 5.83 -4.09 50.25
CA ASP A 46 5.45 -5.46 49.80
C ASP A 46 4.11 -5.93 50.44
N PRO A 47 3.52 -7.07 50.05
CA PRO A 47 2.07 -7.25 50.02
C PRO A 47 1.49 -7.93 51.27
N GLY A 48 0.19 -7.73 51.50
CA GLY A 48 -0.51 -8.41 52.58
C GLY A 48 -2.01 -8.16 52.58
N SER A 49 -2.76 -9.13 52.06
CA SER A 49 -4.17 -9.40 52.34
C SER A 49 -5.14 -8.21 52.44
N ASP A 50 -5.94 -8.01 51.39
CA ASP A 50 -7.38 -7.90 51.63
C ASP A 50 -8.16 -8.69 50.57
N ARG A 51 -9.09 -9.54 51.02
CA ARG A 51 -9.87 -10.42 50.15
C ARG A 51 -11.16 -9.73 49.74
N GLY A 52 -11.12 -9.03 48.61
CA GLY A 52 -12.32 -8.63 47.86
C GLY A 52 -12.45 -9.49 46.61
N GLU A 53 -13.38 -10.45 46.59
CA GLU A 53 -13.77 -11.17 45.38
C GLU A 53 -14.50 -10.21 44.42
N ALA A 54 -13.74 -9.50 43.60
CA ALA A 54 -14.28 -8.81 42.45
C ALA A 54 -14.64 -9.84 41.37
N LEU A 55 -15.93 -10.03 41.12
CA LEU A 55 -16.44 -10.83 40.02
C LEU A 55 -15.94 -10.25 38.68
N ILE A 56 -14.92 -10.88 38.12
CA ILE A 56 -14.44 -10.61 36.76
C ILE A 56 -15.54 -11.07 35.80
N SER A 57 -15.97 -10.19 34.88
CA SER A 57 -16.88 -10.57 33.79
C SER A 57 -16.21 -11.65 32.94
N PRO A 58 -16.83 -12.84 32.72
CA PRO A 58 -16.20 -13.95 32.01
C PRO A 58 -15.63 -13.54 30.63
N THR A 59 -16.36 -12.67 29.93
CA THR A 59 -16.04 -12.17 28.58
C THR A 59 -14.73 -11.39 28.49
N ALA A 60 -14.27 -10.74 29.57
CA ALA A 60 -13.02 -9.96 29.54
C ALA A 60 -11.75 -10.83 29.57
N SER A 61 -11.88 -12.13 29.87
CA SER A 61 -10.75 -13.04 30.06
C SER A 61 -10.43 -13.92 28.84
N MET A 62 -11.42 -14.25 28.00
CA MET A 62 -11.28 -15.26 26.93
C MET A 62 -10.48 -14.76 25.72
N GLY A 63 -10.76 -13.55 25.21
CA GLY A 63 -10.07 -13.01 24.02
C GLY A 63 -8.55 -12.85 24.20
N ASN A 64 -8.08 -12.61 25.43
CA ASN A 64 -6.65 -12.58 25.73
C ASN A 64 -5.99 -13.97 25.72
N HIS A 65 -6.76 -15.05 25.91
CA HIS A 65 -6.22 -16.40 26.06
C HIS A 65 -5.72 -16.98 24.72
N ILE A 66 -6.49 -16.87 23.64
CA ILE A 66 -6.04 -17.33 22.30
C ILE A 66 -4.75 -16.61 21.87
N LEU A 67 -4.63 -15.31 22.17
CA LEU A 67 -3.44 -14.51 21.88
C LEU A 67 -2.22 -14.87 22.72
N GLN A 68 -2.41 -15.50 23.88
CA GLN A 68 -1.33 -16.08 24.69
C GLN A 68 -0.88 -17.41 24.08
N VAL A 69 -1.81 -18.34 23.81
CA VAL A 69 -1.48 -19.66 23.25
C VAL A 69 -0.78 -19.53 21.89
N LEU A 70 -1.22 -18.60 21.02
CA LEU A 70 -0.57 -18.28 19.72
C LEU A 70 0.87 -17.74 19.82
N LYS A 71 1.37 -17.40 21.02
CA LYS A 71 2.79 -17.07 21.27
C LYS A 71 3.60 -18.29 21.71
N GLU A 72 2.95 -19.25 22.35
CA GLU A 72 3.59 -20.41 22.99
C GLU A 72 3.65 -21.61 22.06
N ARG A 73 2.58 -21.84 21.28
CA ARG A 73 2.49 -22.90 20.27
C ARG A 73 1.74 -22.45 19.01
N VAL A 74 2.00 -23.13 17.90
CA VAL A 74 1.17 -23.02 16.70
C VAL A 74 -0.21 -23.61 17.01
N LEU A 75 -1.26 -22.92 16.60
CA LEU A 75 -2.63 -23.42 16.66
C LEU A 75 -3.04 -24.00 15.31
N VAL A 76 -3.80 -25.10 15.35
CA VAL A 76 -4.44 -25.69 14.17
C VAL A 76 -5.93 -25.31 14.16
N ILE A 77 -6.43 -24.77 13.06
CA ILE A 77 -7.86 -24.55 12.81
C ILE A 77 -8.44 -25.71 11.99
N ASP A 78 -9.77 -25.74 11.83
CA ASP A 78 -10.48 -26.77 11.09
C ASP A 78 -10.31 -26.65 9.55
N GLY A 79 -11.16 -27.38 8.83
CA GLY A 79 -11.21 -27.40 7.36
C GLY A 79 -12.54 -26.84 6.85
N ALA A 80 -12.84 -27.10 5.57
CA ALA A 80 -13.98 -26.46 4.92
C ALA A 80 -15.36 -26.89 5.47
N MET A 81 -16.05 -25.94 6.12
CA MET A 81 -17.43 -26.08 6.59
C MET A 81 -18.42 -26.37 5.45
N GLY A 82 -18.45 -25.53 4.40
CA GLY A 82 -19.44 -25.65 3.33
C GLY A 82 -19.42 -27.00 2.58
N THR A 83 -18.22 -27.51 2.25
CA THR A 83 -18.09 -28.86 1.66
C THR A 83 -18.43 -29.98 2.63
N SER A 84 -18.24 -29.78 3.94
CA SER A 84 -18.66 -30.73 4.96
C SER A 84 -20.19 -30.79 5.05
N ILE A 85 -20.88 -29.64 5.07
CA ILE A 85 -22.35 -29.56 5.03
C ILE A 85 -22.89 -30.27 3.78
N HIS A 86 -22.33 -29.99 2.60
CA HIS A 86 -22.75 -30.63 1.34
C HIS A 86 -22.47 -32.14 1.25
N ALA A 87 -21.66 -32.71 2.16
CA ALA A 87 -21.45 -34.16 2.26
C ALA A 87 -22.52 -34.87 3.13
N HIS A 88 -23.37 -34.13 3.85
CA HIS A 88 -24.52 -34.68 4.56
C HIS A 88 -25.75 -34.78 3.65
N ASP A 89 -26.54 -35.84 3.84
CA ASP A 89 -27.83 -36.04 3.16
C ASP A 89 -28.90 -35.12 3.80
N LEU A 90 -28.95 -33.88 3.32
CA LEU A 90 -29.83 -32.80 3.78
C LEU A 90 -30.91 -32.50 2.74
N ASP A 91 -32.17 -32.45 3.16
CA ASP A 91 -33.30 -32.21 2.24
C ASP A 91 -33.51 -30.71 1.95
N LEU A 92 -33.59 -30.38 0.67
CA LEU A 92 -33.79 -28.99 0.22
C LEU A 92 -35.09 -28.38 0.76
N ALA A 93 -36.17 -29.16 0.86
CA ALA A 93 -37.48 -28.62 1.23
C ALA A 93 -37.64 -28.39 2.75
N SER A 94 -37.07 -29.25 3.58
CA SER A 94 -37.24 -29.22 5.04
C SER A 94 -36.03 -28.68 5.79
N ASP A 95 -34.80 -29.04 5.39
CA ASP A 95 -33.57 -28.66 6.11
C ASP A 95 -33.08 -27.29 5.64
N TYR A 96 -33.02 -27.07 4.33
CA TYR A 96 -32.73 -25.76 3.73
C TYR A 96 -33.97 -24.84 3.64
N GLN A 97 -35.17 -25.33 3.97
CA GLN A 97 -36.44 -24.57 3.86
C GLN A 97 -36.75 -24.01 2.45
N GLY A 98 -36.23 -24.66 1.41
CA GLY A 98 -36.29 -24.21 0.01
C GLY A 98 -35.21 -23.20 -0.39
N LEU A 99 -34.27 -22.87 0.52
CA LEU A 99 -33.19 -21.89 0.29
C LEU A 99 -31.91 -22.60 -0.15
N GLU A 100 -31.86 -22.96 -1.43
CA GLU A 100 -30.73 -23.66 -2.05
C GLU A 100 -29.40 -22.92 -1.81
N ASN A 101 -28.36 -23.66 -1.38
CA ASN A 101 -27.03 -23.16 -1.03
C ASN A 101 -26.92 -22.16 0.15
N CYS A 102 -28.00 -21.90 0.91
CA CYS A 102 -27.91 -21.13 2.15
C CYS A 102 -27.37 -22.02 3.28
N CYS A 103 -26.05 -22.12 3.46
CA CYS A 103 -25.45 -22.91 4.54
C CYS A 103 -25.83 -22.38 5.94
N GLU A 104 -26.10 -21.07 6.05
CA GLU A 104 -26.40 -20.40 7.31
C GLU A 104 -27.74 -20.82 7.93
N ILE A 105 -28.74 -21.24 7.14
CA ILE A 105 -30.03 -21.68 7.69
C ILE A 105 -29.92 -23.00 8.47
N ILE A 106 -28.95 -23.83 8.10
CA ILE A 106 -28.65 -25.13 8.72
C ILE A 106 -28.27 -24.99 10.19
N ASN A 107 -27.72 -23.83 10.60
CA ASN A 107 -27.48 -23.50 12.01
C ASN A 107 -28.74 -23.56 12.87
N VAL A 108 -29.91 -23.25 12.29
CA VAL A 108 -31.19 -23.20 13.00
C VAL A 108 -32.00 -24.49 12.78
N THR A 109 -31.98 -25.05 11.56
CA THR A 109 -32.79 -26.23 11.21
C THR A 109 -32.13 -27.54 11.59
N ARG A 110 -30.80 -27.61 11.58
CA ARG A 110 -29.97 -28.80 11.88
C ARG A 110 -28.72 -28.45 12.72
N PRO A 111 -28.86 -27.77 13.87
CA PRO A 111 -27.71 -27.43 14.73
C PRO A 111 -26.88 -28.66 15.14
N GLU A 112 -27.50 -29.84 15.23
CA GLU A 112 -26.82 -31.10 15.53
C GLU A 112 -25.83 -31.52 14.43
N VAL A 113 -26.11 -31.21 13.17
CA VAL A 113 -25.21 -31.49 12.04
C VAL A 113 -24.01 -30.56 12.11
N ILE A 114 -24.23 -29.25 12.28
CA ILE A 114 -23.17 -28.26 12.43
C ILE A 114 -22.26 -28.58 13.62
N GLN A 115 -22.83 -28.94 14.78
CA GLN A 115 -22.05 -29.39 15.93
C GLN A 115 -21.21 -30.63 15.59
N SER A 116 -21.79 -31.64 14.94
CA SER A 116 -21.05 -32.86 14.57
C SER A 116 -19.89 -32.62 13.59
N ILE A 117 -20.01 -31.64 12.70
CA ILE A 117 -18.92 -31.22 11.80
C ILE A 117 -17.76 -30.63 12.61
N HIS A 118 -18.02 -29.69 13.52
CA HIS A 118 -17.00 -29.14 14.41
C HIS A 118 -16.33 -30.23 15.27
N GLU A 119 -17.13 -31.11 15.87
CA GLU A 119 -16.62 -32.24 16.67
C GLU A 119 -15.70 -33.15 15.83
N SER A 120 -16.00 -33.37 14.54
CA SER A 120 -15.15 -34.18 13.65
C SER A 120 -13.74 -33.61 13.47
N PHE A 121 -13.59 -32.28 13.39
CA PHE A 121 -12.30 -31.60 13.28
C PHE A 121 -11.58 -31.48 14.64
N LEU A 122 -12.32 -31.25 15.72
CA LEU A 122 -11.78 -31.18 17.08
C LEU A 122 -11.23 -32.54 17.55
N ALA A 123 -11.92 -33.64 17.22
CA ALA A 123 -11.53 -35.00 17.57
C ALA A 123 -10.21 -35.44 16.90
N VAL A 124 -9.90 -34.93 15.70
CA VAL A 124 -8.66 -35.24 14.98
C VAL A 124 -7.48 -34.33 15.33
N GLY A 125 -7.69 -33.33 16.19
CA GLY A 125 -6.61 -32.54 16.80
C GLY A 125 -6.66 -31.03 16.56
N SER A 126 -7.68 -30.52 15.85
CA SER A 126 -7.87 -29.06 15.73
C SER A 126 -7.99 -28.39 17.10
N ASP A 127 -7.48 -27.17 17.21
CA ASP A 127 -7.54 -26.30 18.38
C ASP A 127 -8.65 -25.25 18.28
N ALA A 128 -9.02 -24.86 17.06
CA ALA A 128 -10.03 -23.85 16.79
C ALA A 128 -11.03 -24.35 15.74
N VAL A 129 -12.25 -23.84 15.81
CA VAL A 129 -13.28 -24.05 14.77
C VAL A 129 -13.87 -22.73 14.31
N GLU A 130 -14.09 -22.61 13.00
CA GLU A 130 -14.75 -21.45 12.39
C GLU A 130 -16.27 -21.62 12.45
N THR A 131 -17.01 -20.62 12.94
CA THR A 131 -18.47 -20.68 12.95
C THR A 131 -19.03 -20.73 11.53
N ASN A 132 -20.12 -21.48 11.31
CA ASN A 132 -20.83 -21.52 10.04
C ASN A 132 -21.61 -20.21 9.77
N THR A 133 -20.88 -19.11 9.56
CA THR A 133 -21.40 -17.73 9.46
C THR A 133 -20.75 -16.93 8.33
N PHE A 134 -20.14 -17.60 7.35
CA PHE A 134 -19.44 -16.98 6.22
C PHE A 134 -20.29 -15.90 5.52
N GLY A 135 -21.56 -16.21 5.23
CA GLY A 135 -22.58 -15.31 4.68
C GLY A 135 -23.58 -14.78 5.72
N GLY A 136 -23.24 -14.81 7.01
CA GLY A 136 -24.14 -14.52 8.13
C GLY A 136 -24.59 -13.06 8.30
N MET A 137 -24.38 -12.18 7.32
CA MET A 137 -24.64 -10.74 7.41
C MET A 137 -25.88 -10.29 6.60
N PRO A 138 -26.59 -9.22 7.02
CA PRO A 138 -27.85 -8.76 6.41
C PRO A 138 -27.85 -8.67 4.89
N HIS A 139 -26.81 -8.11 4.27
CA HIS A 139 -26.80 -7.90 2.81
C HIS A 139 -26.70 -9.20 2.00
N VAL A 140 -26.16 -10.29 2.58
CA VAL A 140 -26.13 -11.63 1.97
C VAL A 140 -27.41 -12.39 2.31
N LEU A 141 -27.80 -12.42 3.58
CA LEU A 141 -29.03 -13.08 4.03
C LEU A 141 -30.29 -12.53 3.33
N LYS A 142 -30.28 -11.26 2.90
CA LYS A 142 -31.32 -10.65 2.07
C LYS A 142 -31.53 -11.34 0.72
N GLU A 143 -30.50 -11.94 0.12
CA GLU A 143 -30.63 -12.69 -1.13
C GLU A 143 -31.50 -13.96 -0.95
N PHE A 144 -31.62 -14.43 0.29
CA PHE A 144 -32.49 -15.54 0.72
C PHE A 144 -33.77 -15.08 1.47
N GLY A 145 -34.00 -13.76 1.62
CA GLY A 145 -35.12 -13.21 2.41
C GLY A 145 -35.01 -13.42 3.93
N LEU A 146 -33.78 -13.57 4.44
CA LEU A 146 -33.45 -13.86 5.83
C LEU A 146 -32.85 -12.64 6.57
N GLU A 147 -32.90 -11.43 6.01
CA GLU A 147 -32.24 -10.25 6.60
C GLU A 147 -32.74 -9.90 8.01
N GLY A 148 -33.97 -10.28 8.36
CA GLY A 148 -34.53 -10.11 9.71
C GLY A 148 -34.16 -11.19 10.72
N ARG A 149 -33.32 -12.17 10.36
CA ARG A 149 -32.95 -13.34 11.19
C ARG A 149 -31.45 -13.44 11.51
N VAL A 150 -30.70 -12.37 11.27
CA VAL A 150 -29.23 -12.29 11.45
C VAL A 150 -28.82 -12.71 12.87
N GLU A 151 -29.41 -12.12 13.91
CA GLU A 151 -29.08 -12.46 15.30
C GLU A 151 -29.40 -13.92 15.66
N GLU A 152 -30.53 -14.45 15.19
CA GLU A 152 -30.95 -15.84 15.41
C GLU A 152 -29.95 -16.83 14.81
N ILE A 153 -29.61 -16.62 13.54
CA ILE A 153 -28.75 -17.49 12.73
C ILE A 153 -27.31 -17.52 13.29
N ASN A 154 -26.71 -16.35 13.54
CA ASN A 154 -25.34 -16.28 14.05
C ASN A 154 -25.24 -16.81 15.50
N LEU A 155 -26.21 -16.51 16.37
CA LEU A 155 -26.20 -17.07 17.72
C LEU A 155 -26.39 -18.58 17.73
N ALA A 156 -27.15 -19.15 16.79
CA ALA A 156 -27.28 -20.60 16.65
C ALA A 156 -25.95 -21.24 16.22
N ALA A 157 -25.26 -20.64 15.24
CA ALA A 157 -23.93 -21.08 14.80
C ALA A 157 -22.89 -21.07 15.94
N VAL A 158 -22.79 -19.96 16.67
CA VAL A 158 -21.84 -19.84 17.80
C VAL A 158 -22.17 -20.84 18.90
N ARG A 159 -23.45 -21.13 19.18
CA ARG A 159 -23.84 -22.16 20.16
C ARG A 159 -23.40 -23.56 19.75
N ALA A 160 -23.57 -23.93 18.48
CA ALA A 160 -23.12 -25.24 17.98
C ALA A 160 -21.59 -25.38 18.06
N ALA A 161 -20.86 -24.36 17.60
CA ALA A 161 -19.40 -24.33 17.68
C ALA A 161 -18.88 -24.34 19.14
N ARG A 162 -19.50 -23.56 20.04
CA ARG A 162 -19.13 -23.52 21.46
C ARG A 162 -19.44 -24.84 22.17
N ALA A 163 -20.57 -25.48 21.88
CA ALA A 163 -20.89 -26.80 22.44
C ALA A 163 -19.86 -27.86 22.03
N ALA A 164 -19.47 -27.89 20.75
CA ALA A 164 -18.43 -28.78 20.24
C ALA A 164 -17.06 -28.49 20.88
N ALA A 165 -16.67 -27.21 20.93
CA ALA A 165 -15.41 -26.75 21.51
C ALA A 165 -15.32 -27.10 23.00
N ASP A 166 -16.34 -26.75 23.80
CA ASP A 166 -16.38 -27.01 25.24
C ASP A 166 -16.34 -28.52 25.55
N ALA A 167 -17.00 -29.36 24.74
CA ALA A 167 -16.96 -30.82 24.87
C ALA A 167 -15.57 -31.43 24.60
N HIS A 168 -14.74 -30.77 23.78
CA HIS A 168 -13.38 -31.19 23.42
C HIS A 168 -12.28 -30.39 24.15
N SER A 169 -12.65 -29.41 24.96
CA SER A 169 -11.75 -28.54 25.69
C SER A 169 -11.20 -29.22 26.94
N THR A 170 -9.91 -29.02 27.21
CA THR A 170 -9.23 -29.53 28.41
C THR A 170 -8.39 -28.41 29.02
N ALA A 171 -8.02 -28.55 30.30
CA ALA A 171 -7.21 -27.54 30.99
C ALA A 171 -5.86 -27.28 30.30
N ASP A 172 -5.22 -28.31 29.75
CA ASP A 172 -3.92 -28.22 29.08
C ASP A 172 -4.04 -27.90 27.57
N LYS A 173 -5.15 -28.30 26.94
CA LYS A 173 -5.44 -28.05 25.52
C LYS A 173 -6.85 -27.45 25.39
N PRO A 174 -7.03 -26.12 25.56
CA PRO A 174 -8.30 -25.44 25.36
C PRO A 174 -8.76 -25.51 23.90
N ARG A 175 -10.03 -25.19 23.65
CA ARG A 175 -10.60 -25.06 22.29
C ARG A 175 -11.23 -23.71 22.07
N PHE A 176 -11.07 -23.20 20.86
CA PHE A 176 -11.45 -21.85 20.48
C PHE A 176 -12.53 -21.84 19.39
N VAL A 177 -13.40 -20.83 19.41
CA VAL A 177 -14.42 -20.59 18.39
C VAL A 177 -14.10 -19.27 17.69
N LEU A 178 -13.83 -19.31 16.40
CA LEU A 178 -13.56 -18.12 15.60
C LEU A 178 -14.85 -17.70 14.88
N GLY A 179 -15.25 -16.44 15.03
CA GLY A 179 -16.42 -15.89 14.35
C GLY A 179 -16.11 -15.58 12.89
N SER A 180 -16.42 -16.49 11.97
CA SER A 180 -16.21 -16.31 10.52
C SER A 180 -17.09 -15.18 9.97
N MET A 181 -16.46 -14.30 9.20
CA MET A 181 -17.09 -13.17 8.49
C MET A 181 -16.46 -13.10 7.08
N GLY A 182 -17.15 -13.64 6.07
CA GLY A 182 -16.66 -13.70 4.70
C GLY A 182 -16.67 -12.35 3.95
N PRO A 183 -16.37 -12.33 2.64
CA PRO A 183 -16.36 -11.12 1.82
C PRO A 183 -17.78 -10.63 1.44
N GLY A 184 -18.80 -11.49 1.53
CA GLY A 184 -20.15 -11.21 1.04
C GLY A 184 -20.26 -11.24 -0.49
N THR A 185 -21.34 -10.67 -1.04
CA THR A 185 -21.68 -10.79 -2.48
C THR A 185 -21.48 -9.49 -3.28
N LYS A 186 -20.82 -8.47 -2.71
CA LYS A 186 -20.70 -7.12 -3.28
C LYS A 186 -19.32 -6.49 -3.03
N LEU A 187 -18.70 -5.95 -4.07
CA LEU A 187 -17.39 -5.29 -4.01
C LEU A 187 -17.53 -3.76 -3.83
N ALA A 188 -17.00 -3.25 -2.71
CA ALA A 188 -17.08 -1.83 -2.34
C ALA A 188 -16.25 -0.93 -3.25
N SER A 189 -15.05 -1.40 -3.61
CA SER A 189 -14.12 -0.71 -4.50
C SER A 189 -14.62 -0.60 -5.94
N LEU A 190 -15.59 -1.45 -6.33
CA LEU A 190 -16.33 -1.33 -7.59
C LEU A 190 -17.66 -0.56 -7.46
N GLY A 191 -18.02 -0.09 -6.25
CA GLY A 191 -19.24 0.69 -6.00
C GLY A 191 -20.53 -0.13 -6.00
N GLN A 192 -20.45 -1.45 -5.80
CA GLN A 192 -21.63 -2.33 -5.76
C GLN A 192 -22.43 -2.22 -4.44
N ILE A 193 -21.78 -1.68 -3.40
CA ILE A 193 -22.32 -1.38 -2.07
C ILE A 193 -21.47 -0.26 -1.46
N SER A 194 -22.05 0.60 -0.62
CA SER A 194 -21.28 1.65 0.06
C SER A 194 -20.54 1.14 1.29
N TYR A 195 -19.48 1.87 1.70
CA TYR A 195 -18.74 1.60 2.94
C TYR A 195 -19.65 1.60 4.18
N GLU A 196 -20.65 2.48 4.21
CA GLU A 196 -21.59 2.61 5.34
C GLU A 196 -22.56 1.43 5.41
N GLU A 197 -23.14 1.02 4.27
CA GLU A 197 -24.01 -0.16 4.20
C GLU A 197 -23.27 -1.44 4.57
N LEU A 198 -22.00 -1.57 4.16
CA LEU A 198 -21.13 -2.65 4.62
C LEU A 198 -20.92 -2.57 6.13
N ARG A 199 -20.47 -1.42 6.66
CA ARG A 199 -20.18 -1.27 8.09
C ARG A 199 -21.38 -1.67 8.95
N GLU A 200 -22.57 -1.14 8.66
CA GLU A 200 -23.78 -1.48 9.43
C GLU A 200 -24.20 -2.95 9.24
N SER A 201 -24.07 -3.51 8.03
CA SER A 201 -24.33 -4.94 7.79
C SER A 201 -23.39 -5.84 8.62
N TYR A 202 -22.08 -5.57 8.60
CA TYR A 202 -21.12 -6.38 9.36
C TYR A 202 -21.20 -6.10 10.88
N ARG A 203 -21.65 -4.91 11.29
CA ARG A 203 -21.87 -4.58 12.71
C ARG A 203 -22.98 -5.43 13.34
N GLU A 204 -24.09 -5.65 12.63
CA GLU A 204 -25.17 -6.52 13.12
C GLU A 204 -24.69 -7.97 13.31
N GLN A 205 -23.93 -8.49 12.34
CA GLN A 205 -23.31 -9.81 12.45
C GLN A 205 -22.31 -9.87 13.61
N ALA A 206 -21.38 -8.92 13.68
CA ALA A 206 -20.33 -8.88 14.69
C ALA A 206 -20.91 -8.80 16.12
N LEU A 207 -22.00 -8.06 16.31
CA LEU A 207 -22.70 -7.97 17.58
C LEU A 207 -23.33 -9.32 17.98
N ALA A 208 -23.92 -10.06 17.03
CA ALA A 208 -24.46 -11.39 17.29
C ALA A 208 -23.35 -12.40 17.64
N LEU A 209 -22.22 -12.38 16.92
CA LEU A 209 -21.06 -13.22 17.21
C LEU A 209 -20.46 -12.90 18.60
N ALA A 210 -20.27 -11.62 18.93
CA ALA A 210 -19.79 -11.18 20.24
C ALA A 210 -20.72 -11.61 21.39
N LYS A 211 -22.04 -11.45 21.23
CA LYS A 211 -23.06 -11.94 22.18
C LYS A 211 -23.03 -13.46 22.35
N GLY A 212 -22.70 -14.20 21.29
CA GLY A 212 -22.52 -15.65 21.33
C GLY A 212 -21.28 -16.08 22.11
N GLY A 213 -20.30 -15.18 22.30
CA GLY A 213 -19.07 -15.44 23.05
C GLY A 213 -18.01 -16.18 22.23
N ILE A 214 -17.71 -15.71 21.02
CA ILE A 214 -16.54 -16.14 20.22
C ILE A 214 -15.21 -15.77 20.93
N ASP A 215 -14.11 -16.43 20.52
CA ASP A 215 -12.76 -16.16 21.04
C ASP A 215 -11.95 -15.18 20.18
N ALA A 216 -12.24 -15.07 18.89
CA ALA A 216 -11.72 -14.03 17.98
C ALA A 216 -12.69 -13.80 16.81
N PHE A 217 -12.72 -12.59 16.26
CA PHE A 217 -13.33 -12.32 14.95
C PHE A 217 -12.39 -12.78 13.84
N PHE A 218 -12.91 -13.48 12.83
CA PHE A 218 -12.13 -13.91 11.66
C PHE A 218 -12.74 -13.36 10.38
N ILE A 219 -12.16 -12.25 9.91
CA ILE A 219 -12.54 -11.57 8.66
C ILE A 219 -11.77 -12.26 7.54
N GLU A 220 -12.40 -13.20 6.85
CA GLU A 220 -11.72 -14.19 6.03
C GLU A 220 -12.11 -14.13 4.55
N THR A 221 -11.28 -14.74 3.70
CA THR A 221 -11.44 -14.72 2.24
C THR A 221 -11.56 -13.28 1.69
N VAL A 222 -10.83 -12.32 2.27
CA VAL A 222 -10.92 -10.91 1.88
C VAL A 222 -10.41 -10.75 0.45
N GLN A 223 -11.30 -10.27 -0.42
CA GLN A 223 -11.07 -10.02 -1.85
C GLN A 223 -10.93 -8.52 -2.21
N ASP A 224 -11.37 -7.63 -1.31
CA ASP A 224 -11.37 -6.18 -1.49
C ASP A 224 -10.91 -5.49 -0.18
N PRO A 225 -9.79 -4.74 -0.16
CA PRO A 225 -9.34 -4.04 1.04
C PRO A 225 -10.36 -3.02 1.58
N LEU A 226 -11.20 -2.42 0.74
CA LEU A 226 -12.21 -1.46 1.21
C LEU A 226 -13.34 -2.14 1.99
N HIS A 227 -13.69 -3.37 1.62
CA HIS A 227 -14.57 -4.23 2.41
C HIS A 227 -13.96 -4.48 3.80
N ALA A 228 -12.73 -5.01 3.86
CA ALA A 228 -12.11 -5.33 5.14
C ALA A 228 -11.93 -4.10 6.05
N LYS A 229 -11.62 -2.93 5.50
CA LYS A 229 -11.60 -1.65 6.26
C LYS A 229 -12.96 -1.36 6.91
N ALA A 230 -14.06 -1.55 6.18
CA ALA A 230 -15.41 -1.38 6.72
C ALA A 230 -15.75 -2.43 7.80
N VAL A 231 -15.38 -3.70 7.60
CA VAL A 231 -15.60 -4.77 8.59
C VAL A 231 -14.77 -4.55 9.86
N ILE A 232 -13.50 -4.16 9.74
CA ILE A 232 -12.64 -3.82 10.89
C ILE A 232 -13.26 -2.67 11.68
N ARG A 233 -13.75 -1.61 11.04
CA ARG A 233 -14.46 -0.52 11.76
C ARG A 233 -15.74 -1.02 12.44
N ALA A 234 -16.53 -1.86 11.78
CA ALA A 234 -17.74 -2.45 12.36
C ALA A 234 -17.44 -3.30 13.61
N VAL A 235 -16.37 -4.09 13.57
CA VAL A 235 -15.88 -4.88 14.71
C VAL A 235 -15.38 -3.97 15.84
N LEU A 236 -14.66 -2.89 15.52
CA LEU A 236 -14.22 -1.89 16.51
C LEU A 236 -15.41 -1.17 17.15
N ASP A 237 -16.45 -0.82 16.38
CA ASP A 237 -17.71 -0.26 16.89
C ASP A 237 -18.37 -1.21 17.90
N VAL A 238 -18.37 -2.53 17.63
CA VAL A 238 -18.89 -3.55 18.56
C VAL A 238 -18.00 -3.71 19.80
N ARG A 239 -16.66 -3.63 19.68
CA ARG A 239 -15.74 -3.65 20.84
C ARG A 239 -15.97 -2.45 21.74
N GLU A 240 -16.15 -1.26 21.18
CA GLU A 240 -16.47 -0.02 21.91
C GLU A 240 -17.85 -0.11 22.59
N GLU A 241 -18.87 -0.65 21.92
CA GLU A 241 -20.23 -0.80 22.47
C GLU A 241 -20.34 -1.85 23.59
N THR A 242 -19.65 -2.99 23.43
CA THR A 242 -19.73 -4.12 24.36
C THR A 242 -18.70 -4.07 25.48
N GLY A 243 -17.61 -3.30 25.31
CA GLY A 243 -16.44 -3.33 26.19
C GLY A 243 -15.65 -4.64 26.13
N ALA A 244 -15.87 -5.47 25.10
CA ALA A 244 -15.21 -6.76 24.94
C ALA A 244 -13.93 -6.64 24.11
N GLU A 245 -12.80 -7.04 24.67
CA GLU A 245 -11.49 -7.05 23.99
C GLU A 245 -11.30 -8.34 23.18
N ILE A 246 -12.17 -8.56 22.19
CA ILE A 246 -12.11 -9.71 21.28
C ILE A 246 -11.06 -9.42 20.17
N PRO A 247 -10.07 -10.32 19.95
CA PRO A 247 -9.08 -10.19 18.89
C PRO A 247 -9.67 -10.11 17.48
N ILE A 248 -8.95 -9.46 16.58
CA ILE A 248 -9.33 -9.32 15.17
C ILE A 248 -8.29 -10.01 14.29
N PHE A 249 -8.70 -11.10 13.64
CA PHE A 249 -7.89 -11.80 12.64
C PHE A 249 -8.40 -11.46 11.23
N VAL A 250 -7.49 -11.21 10.29
CA VAL A 250 -7.82 -10.92 8.90
C VAL A 250 -7.11 -11.93 8.00
N SER A 251 -7.84 -12.56 7.08
CA SER A 251 -7.28 -13.44 6.06
C SER A 251 -7.61 -12.91 4.67
N VAL A 252 -6.58 -12.57 3.90
CA VAL A 252 -6.73 -12.19 2.49
C VAL A 252 -6.73 -13.41 1.60
N THR A 253 -7.34 -13.31 0.42
CA THR A 253 -7.22 -14.35 -0.60
C THR A 253 -6.51 -13.82 -1.84
N MET A 254 -5.57 -14.62 -2.38
CA MET A 254 -4.78 -14.27 -3.57
C MET A 254 -5.10 -15.29 -4.66
N GLU A 255 -5.52 -14.78 -5.81
CA GLU A 255 -5.78 -15.57 -7.02
C GLU A 255 -4.48 -16.14 -7.60
N VAL A 256 -4.60 -17.07 -8.55
CA VAL A 256 -3.48 -17.61 -9.32
C VAL A 256 -2.65 -16.55 -10.06
N THR A 257 -3.15 -15.32 -10.20
CA THR A 257 -2.43 -14.15 -10.74
C THR A 257 -1.49 -13.48 -9.73
N GLY A 258 -1.47 -13.92 -8.47
CA GLY A 258 -0.65 -13.34 -7.39
C GLY A 258 -1.24 -12.06 -6.77
N THR A 259 -2.53 -11.80 -6.97
CA THR A 259 -3.24 -10.61 -6.48
C THR A 259 -4.61 -10.97 -5.90
N MET A 260 -5.16 -10.11 -5.04
CA MET A 260 -6.59 -10.16 -4.68
C MET A 260 -7.47 -9.87 -5.90
N LEU A 261 -8.77 -10.18 -5.83
CA LEU A 261 -9.72 -10.03 -6.95
C LEU A 261 -9.77 -8.61 -7.54
N VAL A 262 -9.57 -7.57 -6.72
CA VAL A 262 -9.52 -6.16 -7.16
C VAL A 262 -8.14 -5.69 -7.64
N GLY A 263 -7.16 -6.59 -7.76
CA GLY A 263 -5.81 -6.31 -8.25
C GLY A 263 -4.78 -5.91 -7.18
N THR A 264 -5.09 -6.10 -5.90
CA THR A 264 -4.18 -5.77 -4.79
C THR A 264 -3.02 -6.77 -4.69
N GLU A 265 -1.78 -6.28 -4.76
CA GLU A 265 -0.58 -7.07 -4.46
C GLU A 265 -0.47 -7.32 -2.93
N MET A 266 0.09 -8.46 -2.51
CA MET A 266 0.27 -8.77 -1.07
C MET A 266 1.07 -7.69 -0.30
N ALA A 267 2.00 -6.99 -0.95
CA ALA A 267 2.70 -5.86 -0.35
C ALA A 267 1.75 -4.69 -0.01
N ALA A 268 0.77 -4.40 -0.87
CA ALA A 268 -0.26 -3.40 -0.60
C ALA A 268 -1.19 -3.85 0.52
N ALA A 269 -1.61 -5.13 0.54
CA ALA A 269 -2.43 -5.67 1.63
C ALA A 269 -1.73 -5.51 3.00
N ILE A 270 -0.44 -5.88 3.10
CA ILE A 270 0.35 -5.69 4.32
C ILE A 270 0.42 -4.20 4.70
N ALA A 271 0.74 -3.31 3.74
CA ALA A 271 0.84 -1.87 3.98
C ALA A 271 -0.48 -1.25 4.47
N ILE A 272 -1.63 -1.71 3.95
CA ILE A 272 -2.97 -1.27 4.34
C ILE A 272 -3.30 -1.76 5.75
N PHE A 273 -3.16 -3.06 6.01
CA PHE A 273 -3.62 -3.67 7.27
C PHE A 273 -2.67 -3.42 8.46
N ASP A 274 -1.39 -3.10 8.24
CA ASP A 274 -0.46 -2.63 9.28
C ASP A 274 -0.90 -1.31 9.97
N ALA A 275 -1.80 -0.55 9.34
CA ALA A 275 -2.37 0.66 9.91
C ALA A 275 -3.58 0.42 10.84
N PHE A 276 -4.03 -0.83 10.98
CA PHE A 276 -5.20 -1.21 11.77
C PHE A 276 -4.82 -2.06 13.00
N PRO A 277 -5.61 -1.99 14.09
CA PRO A 277 -5.36 -2.76 15.31
C PRO A 277 -5.83 -4.22 15.18
N ILE A 278 -5.24 -4.95 14.21
CA ILE A 278 -5.47 -6.39 14.01
C ILE A 278 -4.38 -7.22 14.71
N ASP A 279 -4.74 -8.43 15.14
CA ASP A 279 -3.85 -9.30 15.92
C ASP A 279 -3.08 -10.33 15.08
N LEU A 280 -3.63 -10.65 13.90
CA LEU A 280 -3.13 -11.64 12.96
C LEU A 280 -3.54 -11.29 11.52
N LEU A 281 -2.60 -11.38 10.58
CA LEU A 281 -2.83 -11.27 9.13
C LEU A 281 -2.41 -12.58 8.43
N SER A 282 -3.33 -13.19 7.69
CA SER A 282 -3.14 -14.51 7.06
C SER A 282 -3.55 -14.52 5.59
N ILE A 283 -3.34 -15.68 4.95
CA ILE A 283 -3.82 -15.98 3.60
C ILE A 283 -4.67 -17.26 3.60
N ASN A 284 -5.83 -17.25 2.92
CA ASN A 284 -6.70 -18.42 2.75
C ASN A 284 -7.35 -18.50 1.36
N CYS A 285 -7.87 -19.68 1.04
CA CYS A 285 -8.68 -19.95 -0.16
C CYS A 285 -7.98 -19.62 -1.50
N ALA A 286 -8.72 -19.72 -2.61
CA ALA A 286 -8.33 -19.60 -4.01
C ALA A 286 -7.25 -20.59 -4.51
N THR A 287 -6.14 -20.73 -3.80
CA THR A 287 -4.93 -21.43 -4.22
C THR A 287 -4.47 -22.53 -3.25
N GLY A 288 -3.53 -23.38 -3.68
CA GLY A 288 -2.88 -24.36 -2.83
C GLY A 288 -1.64 -23.78 -2.12
N PRO A 289 -0.96 -24.58 -1.28
CA PRO A 289 0.21 -24.10 -0.55
C PRO A 289 1.39 -23.72 -1.47
N ARG A 290 1.53 -24.41 -2.61
CA ARG A 290 2.59 -24.12 -3.59
C ARG A 290 2.53 -22.66 -4.05
N GLU A 291 1.35 -22.21 -4.50
CA GLU A 291 1.16 -20.84 -5.01
C GLU A 291 1.20 -19.81 -3.87
N MET A 292 0.73 -20.17 -2.68
CA MET A 292 0.81 -19.31 -1.49
C MET A 292 2.23 -19.09 -0.94
N SER A 293 3.22 -19.92 -1.30
CA SER A 293 4.56 -19.93 -0.70
C SER A 293 5.24 -18.56 -0.69
N GLU A 294 5.18 -17.85 -1.82
CA GLU A 294 5.79 -16.53 -1.95
C GLU A 294 5.03 -15.42 -1.20
N HIS A 295 3.72 -15.58 -1.03
CA HIS A 295 2.90 -14.68 -0.21
C HIS A 295 3.16 -14.90 1.29
N VAL A 296 3.31 -16.15 1.73
CA VAL A 296 3.68 -16.53 3.10
C VAL A 296 5.07 -16.00 3.46
N ARG A 297 6.04 -16.11 2.56
CA ARG A 297 7.40 -15.54 2.76
C ARG A 297 7.36 -14.03 2.94
N LEU A 298 6.53 -13.32 2.17
CA LEU A 298 6.37 -11.87 2.31
C LEU A 298 5.67 -11.49 3.63
N LEU A 299 4.62 -12.22 4.02
CA LEU A 299 4.00 -12.08 5.35
C LEU A 299 5.02 -12.28 6.48
N SER A 300 5.86 -13.32 6.39
CA SER A 300 6.92 -13.58 7.37
C SER A 300 7.88 -12.41 7.56
N ARG A 301 8.33 -11.83 6.44
CA ARG A 301 9.35 -10.79 6.37
C ARG A 301 8.86 -9.39 6.67
N SER A 302 7.58 -9.10 6.43
CA SER A 302 7.06 -7.72 6.50
C SER A 302 5.86 -7.54 7.42
N CYS A 303 5.11 -8.57 7.76
CA CYS A 303 3.96 -8.40 8.67
C CYS A 303 4.43 -8.31 10.14
N ARG A 304 4.11 -7.18 10.80
CA ARG A 304 4.44 -6.91 12.21
C ARG A 304 3.58 -7.69 13.21
N THR A 305 2.34 -8.06 12.82
CA THR A 305 1.40 -8.84 13.63
C THR A 305 1.68 -10.35 13.47
N ARG A 306 0.86 -11.22 14.07
CA ARG A 306 0.97 -12.69 13.85
C ARG A 306 0.57 -13.04 12.42
N ILE A 307 0.98 -14.22 11.95
CA ILE A 307 0.65 -14.67 10.59
C ILE A 307 0.09 -16.09 10.57
N GLY A 308 -0.69 -16.40 9.53
CA GLY A 308 -1.27 -17.72 9.31
C GLY A 308 -1.50 -18.07 7.84
N CYS A 309 -1.80 -19.33 7.57
CA CYS A 309 -2.02 -19.84 6.21
C CYS A 309 -3.03 -21.00 6.22
N PHE A 310 -4.05 -20.89 5.36
CA PHE A 310 -5.16 -21.84 5.24
C PHE A 310 -5.42 -22.16 3.75
N PRO A 311 -4.51 -22.91 3.11
CA PRO A 311 -4.59 -23.23 1.69
C PRO A 311 -5.75 -24.19 1.38
N ASN A 312 -6.17 -24.21 0.13
CA ASN A 312 -7.00 -25.30 -0.40
C ASN A 312 -6.18 -26.59 -0.49
N ALA A 313 -6.86 -27.73 -0.62
CA ALA A 313 -6.23 -29.03 -0.96
C ALA A 313 -5.78 -29.09 -2.44
N GLY A 314 -4.99 -28.11 -2.86
CA GLY A 314 -4.61 -27.86 -4.26
C GLY A 314 -5.64 -27.01 -5.01
N LEU A 315 -5.38 -26.78 -6.30
CA LEU A 315 -6.34 -26.11 -7.18
C LEU A 315 -7.52 -27.04 -7.53
N PRO A 316 -8.76 -26.52 -7.58
CA PRO A 316 -9.93 -27.33 -7.93
C PRO A 316 -9.86 -27.84 -9.37
N GLN A 317 -10.14 -29.12 -9.56
CA GLN A 317 -10.20 -29.80 -10.86
C GLN A 317 -11.58 -30.41 -11.07
N LEU A 318 -12.04 -30.51 -12.32
CA LEU A 318 -13.26 -31.26 -12.65
C LEU A 318 -12.91 -32.70 -13.00
N VAL A 319 -13.28 -33.64 -12.12
CA VAL A 319 -13.15 -35.08 -12.33
C VAL A 319 -14.56 -35.67 -12.43
N ASP A 320 -14.88 -36.31 -13.55
CA ASP A 320 -16.21 -36.86 -13.86
C ASP A 320 -17.38 -35.86 -13.67
N GLY A 321 -17.10 -34.57 -13.88
CA GLY A 321 -18.07 -33.48 -13.72
C GLY A 321 -18.28 -33.00 -12.28
N GLN A 322 -17.54 -33.56 -11.31
CA GLN A 322 -17.53 -33.12 -9.92
C GLN A 322 -16.25 -32.32 -9.59
N PRO A 323 -16.32 -31.29 -8.74
CA PRO A 323 -15.13 -30.61 -8.25
C PRO A 323 -14.33 -31.55 -7.32
N SER A 324 -13.05 -31.70 -7.62
CA SER A 324 -12.09 -32.52 -6.88
C SER A 324 -10.85 -31.69 -6.53
N TYR A 325 -10.28 -31.96 -5.37
CA TYR A 325 -9.09 -31.30 -4.85
C TYR A 325 -7.97 -32.34 -4.76
N PRO A 326 -6.86 -32.18 -5.50
CA PRO A 326 -5.92 -33.28 -5.77
C PRO A 326 -4.88 -33.51 -4.67
N LEU A 327 -4.64 -32.54 -3.79
CA LEU A 327 -3.54 -32.60 -2.83
C LEU A 327 -3.91 -33.52 -1.65
N SER A 328 -3.05 -34.47 -1.32
CA SER A 328 -3.33 -35.42 -0.24
C SER A 328 -3.11 -34.82 1.17
N PRO A 329 -3.69 -35.43 2.22
CA PRO A 329 -3.46 -35.03 3.62
C PRO A 329 -2.00 -34.87 4.02
N ASN A 330 -1.12 -35.78 3.59
CA ASN A 330 0.29 -35.74 3.96
C ASN A 330 1.04 -34.63 3.20
N GLU A 331 0.79 -34.47 1.90
CA GLU A 331 1.43 -33.40 1.11
C GLU A 331 1.05 -32.01 1.65
N LEU A 332 -0.22 -31.81 2.01
CA LEU A 332 -0.67 -30.57 2.64
C LEU A 332 0.01 -30.34 4.01
N ALA A 333 0.13 -31.39 4.82
CA ALA A 333 0.78 -31.32 6.12
C ALA A 333 2.29 -31.01 6.01
N ASP A 334 2.98 -31.56 5.02
CA ASP A 334 4.40 -31.29 4.74
C ASP A 334 4.60 -29.82 4.35
N TRP A 335 3.73 -29.26 3.52
CA TRP A 335 3.73 -27.83 3.16
C TRP A 335 3.46 -26.91 4.36
N ILE A 336 2.46 -27.22 5.18
CA ILE A 336 2.15 -26.44 6.38
C ILE A 336 3.30 -26.51 7.40
N LEU A 337 3.90 -27.69 7.58
CA LEU A 337 5.06 -27.86 8.46
C LEU A 337 6.25 -27.03 7.98
N ARG A 338 6.51 -27.03 6.66
CA ARG A 338 7.52 -26.17 6.03
C ARG A 338 7.30 -24.70 6.39
N PHE A 339 6.08 -24.16 6.24
CA PHE A 339 5.80 -22.76 6.59
C PHE A 339 5.91 -22.48 8.10
N VAL A 340 5.61 -23.44 8.96
CA VAL A 340 5.82 -23.31 10.41
C VAL A 340 7.32 -23.19 10.75
N GLU A 341 8.17 -24.06 10.17
CA GLU A 341 9.61 -24.14 10.48
C GLU A 341 10.46 -23.10 9.72
N GLU A 342 10.05 -22.71 8.51
CA GLU A 342 10.75 -21.71 7.69
C GLU A 342 10.23 -20.30 7.91
N ASP A 343 8.92 -20.10 7.81
CA ASP A 343 8.30 -18.78 7.76
C ASP A 343 7.69 -18.32 9.10
N GLY A 344 7.50 -19.22 10.07
CA GLY A 344 7.06 -18.85 11.42
C GLY A 344 5.57 -18.50 11.52
N LEU A 345 4.72 -19.34 10.94
CA LEU A 345 3.27 -19.27 11.12
C LEU A 345 2.85 -19.47 12.59
N ASN A 346 1.81 -18.75 13.01
CA ASN A 346 1.20 -18.85 14.34
C ASN A 346 -0.09 -19.68 14.32
N LEU A 347 -0.85 -19.62 13.22
CA LEU A 347 -2.15 -20.27 13.05
C LEU A 347 -2.19 -20.92 11.66
N VAL A 348 -2.57 -22.19 11.58
CA VAL A 348 -2.54 -22.99 10.34
C VAL A 348 -3.77 -23.88 10.23
N GLY A 349 -4.14 -24.31 9.03
CA GLY A 349 -5.26 -25.24 8.83
C GLY A 349 -5.59 -25.43 7.36
N GLY A 350 -6.86 -25.59 7.03
CA GLY A 350 -7.30 -25.88 5.66
C GLY A 350 -8.50 -25.05 5.22
N CYS A 351 -8.59 -24.78 3.93
CA CYS A 351 -9.78 -24.20 3.30
C CYS A 351 -10.43 -25.23 2.36
N CYS A 352 -10.91 -24.84 1.18
CA CYS A 352 -11.69 -25.70 0.29
C CYS A 352 -10.98 -27.02 -0.06
N GLY A 353 -11.74 -28.11 -0.02
CA GLY A 353 -11.25 -29.47 -0.27
C GLY A 353 -10.58 -30.16 0.92
N THR A 354 -10.31 -29.45 2.03
CA THR A 354 -9.73 -30.06 3.22
C THR A 354 -10.78 -30.76 4.07
N THR A 355 -10.37 -31.88 4.69
CA THR A 355 -11.24 -32.81 5.44
C THR A 355 -10.62 -33.13 6.81
N PRO A 356 -11.32 -33.81 7.73
CA PRO A 356 -10.72 -34.25 9.00
C PRO A 356 -9.41 -35.04 8.83
N ASP A 357 -9.23 -35.82 7.76
CA ASP A 357 -7.95 -36.50 7.49
C ASP A 357 -6.80 -35.53 7.21
N HIS A 358 -7.07 -34.42 6.51
CA HIS A 358 -6.10 -33.35 6.26
C HIS A 358 -5.72 -32.64 7.57
N ILE A 359 -6.71 -32.28 8.38
CA ILE A 359 -6.47 -31.63 9.68
C ILE A 359 -5.77 -32.59 10.65
N ALA A 360 -6.06 -33.89 10.62
CA ALA A 360 -5.32 -34.92 11.35
C ALA A 360 -3.84 -34.98 10.95
N ALA A 361 -3.56 -34.88 9.65
CA ALA A 361 -2.18 -34.88 9.14
C ALA A 361 -1.44 -33.60 9.56
N ILE A 362 -2.06 -32.42 9.42
CA ILE A 362 -1.50 -31.14 9.87
C ILE A 362 -1.23 -31.16 11.38
N ALA A 363 -2.21 -31.56 12.20
CA ALA A 363 -2.08 -31.61 13.66
C ALA A 363 -0.97 -32.56 14.13
N ARG A 364 -0.81 -33.72 13.47
CA ARG A 364 0.32 -34.64 13.73
C ARG A 364 1.66 -34.05 13.29
N ALA A 365 1.71 -33.39 12.13
CA ALA A 365 2.95 -32.83 11.58
C ALA A 365 3.45 -31.66 12.42
N VAL A 366 2.56 -30.75 12.82
CA VAL A 366 2.87 -29.55 13.62
C VAL A 366 3.13 -29.88 15.08
N GLY A 367 2.26 -30.69 15.72
CA GLY A 367 2.36 -31.01 17.15
C GLY A 367 2.36 -29.76 18.04
N ASP A 368 3.04 -29.82 19.18
CA ASP A 368 3.13 -28.71 20.15
C ASP A 368 4.29 -27.72 19.84
N ARG A 369 4.64 -27.53 18.57
CA ARG A 369 5.74 -26.62 18.16
C ARG A 369 5.43 -25.17 18.53
N ALA A 370 6.43 -24.47 19.07
CA ALA A 370 6.41 -23.01 19.19
C ALA A 370 6.58 -22.35 17.81
N PRO A 371 5.89 -21.23 17.52
CA PRO A 371 6.12 -20.46 16.29
C PRO A 371 7.57 -19.96 16.23
N LYS A 372 8.21 -20.06 15.06
CA LYS A 372 9.56 -19.53 14.84
C LYS A 372 9.60 -18.01 15.08
N PRO A 373 10.53 -17.48 15.90
CA PRO A 373 10.68 -16.04 16.09
C PRO A 373 11.02 -15.31 14.78
N ARG A 374 10.19 -14.35 14.40
CA ARG A 374 10.37 -13.50 13.21
C ARG A 374 10.98 -12.14 13.57
N LYS A 375 11.62 -11.50 12.59
CA LYS A 375 12.12 -10.12 12.67
C LYS A 375 11.58 -9.33 11.48
N PRO A 376 10.27 -9.01 11.45
CA PRO A 376 9.67 -8.34 10.31
C PRO A 376 10.26 -6.94 10.13
N SER A 377 10.53 -6.58 8.88
CA SER A 377 10.95 -5.25 8.46
C SER A 377 9.90 -4.71 7.49
N LEU A 378 9.20 -3.67 7.92
CA LEU A 378 8.22 -2.94 7.12
C LEU A 378 8.56 -1.46 7.19
N PRO A 379 9.04 -0.85 6.08
CA PRO A 379 9.16 0.60 6.01
C PRO A 379 7.77 1.24 6.08
N ALA A 380 7.69 2.49 6.52
CA ALA A 380 6.44 3.24 6.42
C ALA A 380 6.04 3.39 4.95
N GLN A 381 4.77 3.14 4.65
CA GLN A 381 4.25 3.03 3.29
C GLN A 381 2.89 3.71 3.15
N ALA A 382 2.66 4.33 1.99
CA ALA A 382 1.32 4.59 1.47
C ALA A 382 0.95 3.48 0.48
N ALA A 383 -0.33 3.28 0.20
CA ALA A 383 -0.76 2.28 -0.78
C ALA A 383 -1.98 2.77 -1.56
N SER A 384 -2.03 2.47 -2.86
CA SER A 384 -3.30 2.46 -3.58
C SER A 384 -4.05 1.16 -3.25
N ILE A 385 -5.12 0.86 -3.98
CA ILE A 385 -5.71 -0.48 -3.93
C ILE A 385 -4.82 -1.54 -4.62
N TYR A 386 -3.83 -1.13 -5.41
CA TYR A 386 -3.00 -2.03 -6.23
C TYR A 386 -1.63 -2.31 -5.60
N HIS A 387 -0.85 -1.27 -5.31
CA HIS A 387 0.55 -1.39 -4.85
C HIS A 387 0.88 -0.43 -3.70
N ALA A 388 1.94 -0.77 -2.96
CA ALA A 388 2.52 0.05 -1.89
C ALA A 388 3.69 0.91 -2.41
N VAL A 389 3.92 2.04 -1.75
CA VAL A 389 5.03 2.98 -2.00
C VAL A 389 5.66 3.35 -0.67
N ASP A 390 6.97 3.10 -0.52
CA ASP A 390 7.75 3.50 0.65
C ASP A 390 7.76 5.03 0.81
N LEU A 391 7.39 5.53 1.99
CA LEU A 391 7.36 6.98 2.27
C LEU A 391 8.77 7.58 2.34
N ARG A 392 9.78 6.76 2.63
CA ARG A 392 11.20 7.10 2.57
C ARG A 392 11.82 6.51 1.31
N GLN A 393 12.16 7.37 0.37
CA GLN A 393 12.96 7.03 -0.80
C GLN A 393 14.46 7.00 -0.44
N GLU A 394 15.23 6.06 -1.01
CA GLU A 394 16.66 5.88 -0.69
C GLU A 394 17.53 6.95 -1.38
N ASN A 395 17.39 7.12 -2.70
CA ASN A 395 18.21 8.02 -3.54
C ASN A 395 17.48 9.30 -3.99
N SER A 396 16.30 9.60 -3.42
CA SER A 396 15.50 10.78 -3.77
C SER A 396 14.56 11.16 -2.62
N VAL A 397 13.55 11.97 -2.90
CA VAL A 397 12.41 12.25 -2.00
C VAL A 397 11.13 11.67 -2.57
N LEU A 398 10.14 11.48 -1.71
CA LEU A 398 8.79 11.13 -2.12
C LEU A 398 8.17 12.29 -2.91
N LEU A 399 8.23 12.19 -4.24
CA LEU A 399 7.58 13.12 -5.17
C LEU A 399 6.05 12.95 -5.14
N ILE A 400 5.33 14.00 -4.74
CA ILE A 400 3.86 14.06 -4.71
C ILE A 400 3.41 15.05 -5.80
N GLY A 401 2.56 14.60 -6.72
CA GLY A 401 2.12 15.39 -7.88
C GLY A 401 1.11 16.48 -7.54
N GLU A 402 1.48 17.75 -7.74
CA GLU A 402 0.68 18.95 -7.38
C GLU A 402 -0.51 19.30 -8.30
N ARG A 403 -0.69 18.60 -9.44
CA ARG A 403 -1.55 19.08 -10.55
C ARG A 403 -2.99 18.59 -10.52
N SER A 404 -3.33 17.65 -9.64
CA SER A 404 -4.72 17.20 -9.42
C SER A 404 -5.43 18.06 -8.36
N ASN A 405 -5.09 19.36 -8.36
CA ASN A 405 -5.49 20.34 -7.36
C ASN A 405 -6.16 21.55 -8.05
N THR A 406 -7.39 21.88 -7.68
CA THR A 406 -8.18 23.01 -8.22
C THR A 406 -7.55 24.39 -8.00
N ASN A 407 -6.81 24.54 -6.91
CA ASN A 407 -6.14 25.78 -6.55
C ASN A 407 -4.80 25.91 -7.30
N GLY A 408 -3.99 24.85 -7.30
CA GLY A 408 -2.68 24.81 -7.96
C GLY A 408 -2.73 24.72 -9.49
N SER A 409 -3.72 24.04 -10.08
CA SER A 409 -3.74 23.68 -11.49
C SER A 409 -4.91 24.31 -12.25
N LYS A 410 -4.62 25.35 -13.04
CA LYS A 410 -5.62 26.02 -13.91
C LYS A 410 -6.38 25.03 -14.80
N LYS A 411 -5.68 24.07 -15.41
CA LYS A 411 -6.29 23.08 -16.31
C LYS A 411 -7.21 22.13 -15.56
N PHE A 412 -6.83 21.69 -14.36
CA PHE A 412 -7.65 20.80 -13.54
C PHE A 412 -8.93 21.49 -13.08
N ARG A 413 -8.83 22.76 -12.66
CA ARG A 413 -9.98 23.62 -12.37
C ARG A 413 -10.90 23.82 -13.57
N GLU A 414 -10.35 24.02 -14.76
CA GLU A 414 -11.14 24.12 -16.00
C GLU A 414 -11.91 22.83 -16.29
N CYS A 415 -11.29 21.66 -16.10
CA CYS A 415 -11.98 20.37 -16.20
C CYS A 415 -13.09 20.21 -15.14
N LEU A 416 -12.82 20.52 -13.86
CA LEU A 416 -13.84 20.44 -12.79
C LEU A 416 -15.05 21.34 -13.08
N LEU A 417 -14.80 22.58 -13.51
CA LEU A 417 -15.86 23.53 -13.86
C LEU A 417 -16.69 23.06 -15.06
N ALA A 418 -16.10 22.31 -15.98
CA ALA A 418 -16.78 21.69 -17.13
C ALA A 418 -17.44 20.33 -16.81
N GLY A 419 -17.14 19.71 -15.66
CA GLY A 419 -17.54 18.32 -15.37
C GLY A 419 -16.75 17.26 -16.14
N ASP A 420 -15.57 17.62 -16.67
CA ASP A 420 -14.71 16.76 -17.49
C ASP A 420 -13.83 15.83 -16.61
N LEU A 421 -14.47 14.79 -16.05
CA LEU A 421 -13.78 13.78 -15.24
C LEU A 421 -12.69 13.03 -16.02
N ASP A 422 -12.87 12.78 -17.31
CA ASP A 422 -11.87 12.09 -18.14
C ASP A 422 -10.60 12.95 -18.33
N GLY A 423 -10.76 14.27 -18.48
CA GLY A 423 -9.66 15.23 -18.45
C GLY A 423 -8.94 15.27 -17.11
N MET A 424 -9.67 15.17 -15.98
CA MET A 424 -9.11 15.10 -14.63
C MET A 424 -8.34 13.80 -14.39
N VAL A 425 -8.85 12.66 -14.84
CA VAL A 425 -8.16 11.35 -14.82
C VAL A 425 -6.91 11.39 -15.70
N LYS A 426 -6.99 11.98 -16.89
CA LYS A 426 -5.82 12.15 -17.78
C LYS A 426 -4.72 12.98 -17.14
N ILE A 427 -5.06 14.03 -16.38
CA ILE A 427 -4.07 14.81 -15.60
C ILE A 427 -3.42 13.95 -14.52
N GLY A 428 -4.19 13.14 -13.79
CA GLY A 428 -3.67 12.19 -12.80
C GLY A 428 -2.69 11.18 -13.42
N ARG A 429 -3.10 10.48 -14.48
CA ARG A 429 -2.26 9.53 -15.22
C ARG A 429 -0.97 10.16 -15.74
N THR A 430 -1.06 11.38 -16.26
CA THR A 430 0.11 12.13 -16.78
C THR A 430 1.15 12.33 -15.67
N GLN A 431 0.74 12.68 -14.44
CA GLN A 431 1.67 12.88 -13.33
C GLN A 431 2.36 11.59 -12.90
N VAL A 432 1.64 10.46 -12.88
CA VAL A 432 2.25 9.15 -12.59
C VAL A 432 3.29 8.79 -13.66
N SER A 433 3.00 9.03 -14.95
CA SER A 433 3.99 8.85 -16.03
C SER A 433 5.13 9.87 -16.02
N GLU A 434 4.92 11.06 -15.44
CA GLU A 434 5.94 12.07 -15.16
C GLU A 434 6.76 11.74 -13.89
N GLY A 435 6.54 10.57 -13.26
CA GLY A 435 7.32 10.05 -12.13
C GLY A 435 6.87 10.52 -10.74
N SER A 436 5.66 11.05 -10.58
CA SER A 436 5.06 11.27 -9.25
C SER A 436 4.70 9.93 -8.60
N HIS A 437 5.19 9.70 -7.38
CA HIS A 437 4.92 8.47 -6.62
C HIS A 437 3.50 8.47 -6.03
N LEU A 438 3.06 9.62 -5.53
CA LEU A 438 1.70 9.87 -5.01
C LEU A 438 1.10 11.07 -5.75
N LEU A 439 -0.23 11.23 -5.69
CA LEU A 439 -0.93 12.41 -6.24
C LEU A 439 -1.64 13.21 -5.15
N ASP A 440 -1.44 14.53 -5.15
CA ASP A 440 -2.21 15.49 -4.35
C ASP A 440 -3.55 15.78 -5.05
N VAL A 441 -4.66 15.50 -4.36
CA VAL A 441 -6.01 15.54 -4.90
C VAL A 441 -6.86 16.54 -4.11
N CYS A 442 -7.11 17.70 -4.71
CA CYS A 442 -7.98 18.74 -4.16
C CYS A 442 -9.11 19.08 -5.12
N ALA A 443 -10.35 18.94 -4.66
CA ALA A 443 -11.57 19.32 -5.40
C ALA A 443 -12.17 20.66 -4.92
N ALA A 444 -11.62 21.28 -3.87
CA ALA A 444 -12.16 22.49 -3.25
C ALA A 444 -12.28 23.65 -4.25
N TYR A 445 -13.49 24.19 -4.43
CA TYR A 445 -13.69 25.40 -5.23
C TYR A 445 -14.89 26.23 -4.76
N VAL A 446 -14.71 27.55 -4.74
CA VAL A 446 -15.72 28.49 -4.22
C VAL A 446 -17.04 28.37 -5.00
N GLY A 447 -18.12 28.09 -4.27
CA GLY A 447 -19.47 27.97 -4.83
C GLY A 447 -19.83 26.59 -5.38
N ARG A 448 -19.01 25.56 -5.15
CA ARG A 448 -19.31 24.15 -5.46
C ARG A 448 -19.49 23.32 -4.18
N ASP A 449 -20.00 22.10 -4.35
CA ASP A 449 -20.11 21.09 -3.29
C ASP A 449 -18.88 20.18 -3.37
N GLU A 450 -17.94 20.41 -2.45
CA GLU A 450 -16.66 19.70 -2.44
C GLU A 450 -16.83 18.20 -2.14
N ILE A 451 -17.84 17.80 -1.35
CA ILE A 451 -18.11 16.38 -1.08
C ILE A 451 -18.57 15.69 -2.36
N ALA A 452 -19.49 16.31 -3.10
CA ALA A 452 -19.98 15.76 -4.36
C ALA A 452 -18.88 15.68 -5.43
N ASP A 453 -18.07 16.74 -5.56
CA ASP A 453 -16.97 16.80 -6.53
C ASP A 453 -15.84 15.82 -6.20
N MET A 454 -15.44 15.73 -4.93
CA MET A 454 -14.42 14.79 -4.47
C MET A 454 -14.90 13.34 -4.63
N THR A 455 -16.18 13.05 -4.34
CA THR A 455 -16.78 11.72 -4.54
C THR A 455 -16.70 11.28 -5.99
N ALA A 456 -17.24 12.10 -6.91
CA ALA A 456 -17.25 11.77 -8.35
C ALA A 456 -15.84 11.63 -8.95
N LEU A 457 -14.87 12.37 -8.41
CA LEU A 457 -13.47 12.25 -8.78
C LEU A 457 -12.83 10.95 -8.27
N LEU A 458 -13.03 10.61 -6.99
CA LEU A 458 -12.42 9.44 -6.35
C LEU A 458 -13.01 8.11 -6.85
N GLU A 459 -14.29 8.08 -7.20
CA GLU A 459 -14.92 6.92 -7.87
C GLU A 459 -14.20 6.55 -9.17
N ARG A 460 -13.70 7.54 -9.91
CA ARG A 460 -12.86 7.36 -11.11
C ARG A 460 -11.42 7.06 -10.74
N TYR A 461 -10.81 7.85 -9.85
CA TYR A 461 -9.39 7.72 -9.51
C TYR A 461 -9.05 6.34 -8.93
N ARG A 462 -9.89 5.76 -8.06
CA ARG A 462 -9.64 4.43 -7.47
C ARG A 462 -9.54 3.29 -8.51
N ALA A 463 -10.16 3.45 -9.67
CA ALA A 463 -10.10 2.50 -10.78
C ALA A 463 -9.04 2.87 -11.83
N ASP A 464 -8.92 4.17 -12.15
CA ASP A 464 -8.12 4.65 -13.28
C ASP A 464 -6.65 5.02 -12.92
N ILE A 465 -6.33 5.23 -11.64
CA ILE A 465 -5.03 5.71 -11.14
C ILE A 465 -4.36 4.65 -10.25
N PRO A 466 -3.14 4.16 -10.59
CA PRO A 466 -2.49 3.13 -9.80
C PRO A 466 -1.75 3.66 -8.57
N ALA A 467 -1.41 4.96 -8.51
CA ALA A 467 -0.64 5.56 -7.42
C ALA A 467 -1.47 5.83 -6.15
N PRO A 468 -0.89 5.81 -4.93
CA PRO A 468 -1.59 6.22 -3.72
C PRO A 468 -1.97 7.71 -3.74
N LEU A 469 -3.03 8.06 -3.02
CA LEU A 469 -3.60 9.41 -3.03
C LEU A 469 -3.28 10.17 -1.73
N VAL A 470 -2.96 11.45 -1.90
CA VAL A 470 -2.95 12.45 -0.85
C VAL A 470 -4.25 13.24 -0.97
N ILE A 471 -5.13 13.11 0.03
CA ILE A 471 -6.44 13.77 0.06
C ILE A 471 -6.24 15.19 0.59
N ASP A 472 -6.30 16.19 -0.28
CA ASP A 472 -6.15 17.62 0.06
C ASP A 472 -7.51 18.30 0.24
N SER A 473 -7.88 18.49 1.51
CA SER A 473 -9.06 19.27 1.90
C SER A 473 -8.90 19.86 3.29
N THR A 474 -9.53 21.02 3.49
CA THR A 474 -9.66 21.63 4.81
C THR A 474 -10.82 21.06 5.64
N ASP A 475 -11.86 20.48 5.03
CA ASP A 475 -13.07 20.05 5.74
C ASP A 475 -12.95 18.58 6.21
N PRO A 476 -13.02 18.30 7.53
CA PRO A 476 -13.04 16.93 8.04
C PRO A 476 -14.12 16.05 7.40
N ALA A 477 -15.28 16.60 7.01
CA ALA A 477 -16.34 15.82 6.36
C ALA A 477 -15.98 15.39 4.93
N VAL A 478 -15.23 16.21 4.18
CA VAL A 478 -14.70 15.86 2.85
C VAL A 478 -13.62 14.79 2.98
N ILE A 479 -12.71 14.96 3.94
CA ILE A 479 -11.64 13.99 4.23
C ILE A 479 -12.24 12.62 4.58
N GLU A 480 -13.23 12.59 5.49
CA GLU A 480 -13.91 11.38 5.93
C GLU A 480 -14.68 10.71 4.76
N ALA A 481 -15.41 11.48 3.95
CA ALA A 481 -16.09 10.97 2.75
C ALA A 481 -15.11 10.38 1.73
N ALA A 482 -13.96 11.04 1.51
CA ALA A 482 -12.92 10.56 0.61
C ALA A 482 -12.30 9.23 1.08
N LEU A 483 -11.96 9.11 2.37
CA LEU A 483 -11.31 7.92 2.92
C LEU A 483 -12.22 6.68 2.91
N ARG A 484 -13.54 6.89 2.99
CA ARG A 484 -14.58 5.85 2.79
C ARG A 484 -14.70 5.35 1.35
N LEU A 485 -14.08 6.03 0.37
CA LEU A 485 -14.03 5.60 -1.04
C LEU A 485 -12.67 4.97 -1.43
N THR A 486 -11.61 5.24 -0.66
CA THR A 486 -10.27 4.72 -0.92
C THR A 486 -10.01 3.39 -0.21
N GLY A 487 -9.89 2.29 -0.98
CA GLY A 487 -9.48 0.98 -0.44
C GLY A 487 -8.03 0.92 0.04
N GLY A 488 -7.16 1.78 -0.51
CA GLY A 488 -5.74 1.88 -0.14
C GLY A 488 -5.45 2.57 1.20
N ARG A 489 -4.17 2.82 1.42
CA ARG A 489 -3.62 3.59 2.55
C ARG A 489 -3.20 4.98 2.08
N SER A 490 -4.13 5.92 2.21
CA SER A 490 -4.01 7.32 1.78
C SER A 490 -3.18 8.16 2.76
N VAL A 491 -2.78 9.35 2.31
CA VAL A 491 -2.24 10.43 3.17
C VAL A 491 -3.28 11.55 3.24
N ILE A 492 -3.43 12.23 4.38
CA ILE A 492 -4.31 13.40 4.52
C ILE A 492 -3.48 14.67 4.50
N ASN A 493 -3.85 15.60 3.61
CA ASN A 493 -3.36 16.97 3.54
C ASN A 493 -4.53 17.90 3.98
N SER A 494 -4.50 18.51 5.15
CA SER A 494 -3.50 18.45 6.23
C SER A 494 -4.11 18.81 7.59
N ILE A 495 -3.35 18.64 8.66
CA ILE A 495 -3.65 19.16 10.00
C ILE A 495 -2.83 20.42 10.31
N ASN A 496 -3.41 21.32 11.09
CA ASN A 496 -2.75 22.49 11.65
C ASN A 496 -3.51 22.99 12.91
N LEU A 497 -3.02 24.05 13.56
CA LEU A 497 -3.59 24.60 14.79
C LEU A 497 -4.10 26.05 14.64
N GLU A 498 -4.39 26.52 13.42
CA GLU A 498 -4.87 27.89 13.14
C GLU A 498 -6.23 28.16 13.81
N ASP A 499 -7.20 27.26 13.63
CA ASP A 499 -8.51 27.28 14.28
C ASP A 499 -8.50 26.68 15.72
N GLY A 500 -7.31 26.42 16.27
CA GLY A 500 -7.13 25.70 17.53
C GLY A 500 -7.20 24.17 17.41
N PRO A 501 -7.17 23.44 18.55
CA PRO A 501 -6.91 22.00 18.55
C PRO A 501 -8.11 21.13 18.14
N GLU A 502 -9.35 21.58 18.33
CA GLU A 502 -10.54 20.73 18.16
C GLU A 502 -10.67 20.14 16.75
N ARG A 503 -10.43 20.97 15.72
CA ARG A 503 -10.44 20.56 14.30
C ARG A 503 -9.26 19.64 13.98
N CYS A 504 -8.06 19.96 14.49
CA CYS A 504 -6.87 19.14 14.35
C CYS A 504 -7.08 17.73 14.92
N GLU A 505 -7.64 17.65 16.13
CA GLU A 505 -7.91 16.40 16.84
C GLU A 505 -8.94 15.54 16.09
N ARG A 506 -10.01 16.14 15.53
CA ARG A 506 -10.97 15.40 14.70
C ARG A 506 -10.31 14.76 13.47
N VAL A 507 -9.40 15.47 12.79
CA VAL A 507 -8.70 14.90 11.62
C VAL A 507 -7.68 13.83 12.02
N ILE A 508 -7.03 13.97 13.18
CA ILE A 508 -6.17 12.91 13.76
C ILE A 508 -7.00 11.64 14.05
N ASP A 509 -8.21 11.78 14.58
CA ASP A 509 -9.10 10.65 14.81
C ASP A 509 -9.53 9.98 13.49
N ILE A 510 -9.98 10.76 12.50
CA ILE A 510 -10.29 10.24 11.15
C ILE A 510 -9.09 9.49 10.53
N ALA A 511 -7.87 9.99 10.70
CA ALA A 511 -6.66 9.33 10.21
C ALA A 511 -6.43 7.97 10.86
N ARG A 512 -6.53 7.91 12.20
CA ARG A 512 -6.43 6.67 12.99
C ARG A 512 -7.50 5.65 12.59
N GLU A 513 -8.72 6.10 12.34
CA GLU A 513 -9.87 5.24 12.05
C GLU A 513 -9.85 4.65 10.64
N HIS A 514 -9.25 5.36 9.68
CA HIS A 514 -9.13 4.92 8.28
C HIS A 514 -7.73 4.40 7.90
N GLY A 515 -6.78 4.36 8.85
CA GLY A 515 -5.40 3.87 8.66
C GLY A 515 -4.50 4.82 7.85
N ALA A 516 -4.84 6.11 7.78
CA ALA A 516 -4.17 7.09 6.92
C ALA A 516 -2.95 7.77 7.58
N ALA A 517 -1.95 8.12 6.77
CA ALA A 517 -0.84 8.98 7.18
C ALA A 517 -1.25 10.46 7.18
N LEU A 518 -0.51 11.33 7.87
CA LEU A 518 -0.85 12.75 8.05
C LEU A 518 0.24 13.71 7.58
N ILE A 519 -0.14 14.76 6.88
CA ILE A 519 0.67 15.97 6.69
C ILE A 519 0.25 17.01 7.74
N ALA A 520 1.23 17.49 8.50
CA ALA A 520 1.09 18.46 9.58
C ALA A 520 1.81 19.76 9.20
N LEU A 521 1.04 20.83 8.95
CA LEU A 521 1.60 22.14 8.62
C LEU A 521 2.03 22.86 9.90
N THR A 522 3.21 23.50 9.90
CA THR A 522 3.66 24.31 11.06
C THR A 522 2.94 25.67 11.13
N ILE A 523 1.63 25.65 11.37
CA ILE A 523 0.75 26.82 11.60
C ILE A 523 0.11 26.62 12.98
N ASP A 524 0.19 27.64 13.85
CA ASP A 524 -0.49 27.66 15.15
C ASP A 524 -1.42 28.87 15.30
N GLU A 525 -2.02 29.07 16.48
CA GLU A 525 -2.94 30.18 16.76
C GLU A 525 -2.25 31.56 16.66
N SER A 526 -0.92 31.59 16.52
CA SER A 526 -0.13 32.81 16.23
C SER A 526 0.10 33.02 14.72
N GLY A 527 -0.43 32.15 13.87
CA GLY A 527 -0.28 32.16 12.42
C GLY A 527 0.80 31.20 11.90
N MET A 528 1.17 31.41 10.63
CA MET A 528 2.11 30.55 9.91
C MET A 528 3.56 30.75 10.41
N ALA A 529 4.26 29.66 10.73
CA ALA A 529 5.61 29.74 11.28
C ALA A 529 6.68 30.14 10.25
N LYS A 530 7.13 31.39 10.32
CA LYS A 530 8.23 31.93 9.48
C LYS A 530 9.63 31.62 10.02
N GLU A 531 9.81 31.71 11.33
CA GLU A 531 11.10 31.54 12.02
C GLU A 531 11.36 30.08 12.44
N VAL A 532 12.63 29.67 12.47
CA VAL A 532 13.06 28.29 12.81
C VAL A 532 12.46 27.82 14.14
N GLU A 533 12.60 28.59 15.22
CA GLU A 533 12.07 28.23 16.54
C GLU A 533 10.53 28.11 16.56
N HIS A 534 9.83 28.86 15.71
CA HIS A 534 8.38 28.76 15.57
C HIS A 534 8.02 27.46 14.85
N LYS A 535 8.68 27.16 13.71
CA LYS A 535 8.46 25.93 12.93
C LYS A 535 8.62 24.69 13.82
N VAL A 536 9.77 24.62 14.51
CA VAL A 536 10.13 23.51 15.40
C VAL A 536 9.16 23.40 16.59
N ARG A 537 8.77 24.51 17.24
CA ARG A 537 7.81 24.50 18.35
C ARG A 537 6.45 23.92 17.95
N VAL A 538 5.96 24.28 16.77
CA VAL A 538 4.65 23.79 16.27
C VAL A 538 4.76 22.32 15.86
N ALA A 539 5.84 21.92 15.18
CA ALA A 539 6.08 20.53 14.84
C ALA A 539 6.08 19.62 16.07
N ARG A 540 6.81 19.99 17.14
CA ARG A 540 6.79 19.26 18.43
C ARG A 540 5.37 19.17 19.02
N ARG A 541 4.60 20.26 19.03
CA ARG A 541 3.23 20.27 19.58
C ARG A 541 2.27 19.37 18.79
N LEU A 542 2.34 19.40 17.45
CA LEU A 542 1.54 18.56 16.57
C LEU A 542 1.94 17.08 16.69
N HIS A 543 3.24 16.77 16.70
CA HIS A 543 3.77 15.44 17.01
C HIS A 543 3.17 14.89 18.31
N ASP A 544 3.30 15.62 19.42
CA ASP A 544 2.82 15.18 20.73
C ASP A 544 1.29 14.99 20.76
N MET A 545 0.52 15.67 19.91
CA MET A 545 -0.92 15.42 19.74
C MET A 545 -1.19 14.12 18.97
N CYS A 546 -0.50 13.89 17.86
CA CYS A 546 -0.62 12.68 17.06
C CYS A 546 -0.22 11.41 17.84
N ILE A 547 0.93 11.42 18.52
CA ILE A 547 1.42 10.26 19.28
C ILE A 547 0.49 9.91 20.45
N ARG A 548 -0.05 10.92 21.16
CA ARG A 548 -1.02 10.69 22.26
C ARG A 548 -2.35 10.10 21.80
N ARG A 549 -2.71 10.27 20.52
CA ARG A 549 -3.90 9.65 19.89
C ARG A 549 -3.58 8.33 19.18
N GLY A 550 -2.35 7.81 19.29
CA GLY A 550 -1.97 6.47 18.83
C GLY A 550 -1.44 6.39 17.39
N LEU A 551 -1.19 7.51 16.72
CA LEU A 551 -0.44 7.52 15.45
C LEU A 551 1.05 7.28 15.69
N ARG A 552 1.75 6.70 14.71
CA ARG A 552 3.19 6.42 14.81
C ARG A 552 3.98 7.58 14.20
N PRO A 553 5.21 7.88 14.68
CA PRO A 553 6.02 8.97 14.12
C PRO A 553 6.27 8.82 12.60
N GLU A 554 6.45 7.58 12.15
CA GLU A 554 6.70 7.21 10.75
C GLU A 554 5.48 7.40 9.82
N ASP A 555 4.29 7.67 10.37
CA ASP A 555 3.09 7.99 9.60
C ASP A 555 2.87 9.53 9.49
N LEU A 556 3.81 10.35 9.98
CA LEU A 556 3.69 11.81 10.04
C LEU A 556 4.69 12.53 9.13
N PHE A 557 4.19 13.42 8.28
CA PHE A 557 4.96 14.39 7.52
C PHE A 557 4.82 15.78 8.13
N PHE A 558 5.93 16.48 8.40
CA PHE A 558 5.90 17.88 8.80
C PHE A 558 6.21 18.78 7.61
N ASP A 559 5.21 19.55 7.16
CA ASP A 559 5.48 20.70 6.28
C ASP A 559 5.89 21.89 7.16
N VAL A 560 7.21 22.15 7.18
CA VAL A 560 7.79 23.25 7.94
C VAL A 560 7.58 24.61 7.28
N LEU A 561 6.74 24.69 6.24
CA LEU A 561 6.35 25.84 5.43
C LEU A 561 7.51 26.46 4.63
N THR A 562 7.30 26.51 3.32
CA THR A 562 8.14 27.26 2.38
C THR A 562 7.40 28.52 1.94
N PHE A 563 8.02 29.68 2.14
CA PHE A 563 7.51 30.98 1.66
C PHE A 563 8.35 31.46 0.47
N THR A 564 7.78 32.39 -0.32
CA THR A 564 8.52 33.03 -1.40
C THR A 564 9.65 33.92 -0.86
N ILE A 565 10.78 33.90 -1.58
CA ILE A 565 11.92 34.81 -1.41
C ILE A 565 12.02 35.82 -2.58
N CYS A 566 11.01 35.84 -3.45
CA CYS A 566 11.02 36.54 -4.74
C CYS A 566 10.18 37.84 -4.74
N THR A 567 9.79 38.34 -3.57
CA THR A 567 8.95 39.54 -3.39
C THR A 567 9.73 40.85 -3.44
N GLY A 568 11.04 40.81 -3.19
CA GLY A 568 11.89 41.98 -2.99
C GLY A 568 11.80 42.61 -1.59
N ASN A 569 10.92 42.12 -0.71
CA ASN A 569 10.83 42.60 0.67
C ASN A 569 12.02 42.06 1.50
N GLU A 570 12.51 42.86 2.46
CA GLU A 570 13.65 42.47 3.30
C GLU A 570 13.29 41.33 4.27
N ASP A 571 12.08 41.38 4.84
CA ASP A 571 11.59 40.36 5.78
C ASP A 571 11.51 38.95 5.17
N ASP A 572 11.32 38.88 3.84
CA ASP A 572 11.10 37.61 3.15
C ASP A 572 12.41 36.92 2.74
N ARG A 573 13.56 37.65 2.72
CA ARG A 573 14.84 37.16 2.18
C ARG A 573 15.36 35.90 2.85
N ARG A 574 15.16 35.77 4.17
CA ARG A 574 15.71 34.66 4.97
C ARG A 574 14.77 33.45 5.09
N HIS A 575 13.56 33.50 4.51
CA HIS A 575 12.60 32.41 4.61
C HIS A 575 13.16 31.06 4.13
N ALA A 576 13.91 31.03 3.03
CA ALA A 576 14.50 29.79 2.51
C ALA A 576 15.51 29.18 3.50
N ILE A 577 16.38 29.99 4.11
CA ILE A 577 17.29 29.57 5.18
C ILE A 577 16.50 29.00 6.37
N HIS A 578 15.41 29.67 6.77
CA HIS A 578 14.58 29.23 7.91
C HIS A 578 13.81 27.94 7.61
N THR A 579 13.44 27.69 6.35
CA THR A 579 12.87 26.40 5.92
C THR A 579 13.93 25.31 5.94
N LEU A 580 15.13 25.51 5.37
CA LEU A 580 16.21 24.52 5.35
C LEU A 580 16.65 24.12 6.77
N GLU A 581 16.82 25.10 7.66
CA GLU A 581 17.16 24.83 9.07
C GLU A 581 15.98 24.21 9.85
N GLY A 582 14.75 24.57 9.50
CA GLY A 582 13.54 23.92 10.02
C GLY A 582 13.48 22.43 9.68
N ILE A 583 13.79 22.05 8.43
CA ILE A 583 13.87 20.64 7.99
C ILE A 583 14.91 19.88 8.83
N ARG A 584 16.13 20.42 8.92
CA ARG A 584 17.24 19.83 9.68
C ARG A 584 16.84 19.57 11.13
N ARG A 585 16.35 20.60 11.82
CA ARG A 585 15.99 20.49 13.24
C ARG A 585 14.78 19.62 13.52
N VAL A 586 13.75 19.65 12.68
CA VAL A 586 12.61 18.73 12.84
C VAL A 586 13.07 17.28 12.73
N ARG A 587 13.95 16.96 11.77
CA ARG A 587 14.53 15.61 11.61
C ARG A 587 15.44 15.20 12.78
N GLU A 588 16.23 16.12 13.32
CA GLU A 588 17.12 15.84 14.46
C GLU A 588 16.38 15.68 15.79
N GLU A 589 15.30 16.45 15.99
CA GLU A 589 14.57 16.51 17.26
C GLU A 589 13.35 15.56 17.35
N LEU A 590 12.75 15.19 16.21
CA LEU A 590 11.59 14.29 16.12
C LEU A 590 11.98 13.02 15.35
N PRO A 591 12.55 12.00 16.03
CA PRO A 591 13.05 10.80 15.35
C PRO A 591 11.92 9.98 14.74
N GLY A 592 12.15 9.50 13.52
CA GLY A 592 11.22 8.64 12.77
C GLY A 592 10.20 9.39 11.91
N VAL A 593 10.05 10.71 12.05
CA VAL A 593 9.11 11.49 11.23
C VAL A 593 9.63 11.80 9.83
N HIS A 594 8.72 12.14 8.93
CA HIS A 594 9.00 12.65 7.61
C HIS A 594 8.93 14.19 7.57
N THR A 595 9.64 14.81 6.62
CA THR A 595 9.61 16.25 6.36
C THR A 595 9.20 16.50 4.91
N LEU A 596 8.29 17.44 4.73
CA LEU A 596 7.64 17.77 3.47
C LEU A 596 7.74 19.26 3.18
N LEU A 597 7.57 19.64 1.91
CA LEU A 597 7.26 21.03 1.53
C LEU A 597 6.47 21.11 0.22
N GLY A 598 5.61 22.10 0.11
CA GLY A 598 5.11 22.62 -1.17
C GLY A 598 6.19 23.40 -1.91
N LEU A 599 6.93 22.73 -2.81
CA LEU A 599 8.13 23.29 -3.44
C LEU A 599 7.86 24.55 -4.27
N SER A 600 6.73 24.56 -4.97
CA SER A 600 6.34 25.64 -5.87
C SER A 600 6.16 27.01 -5.19
N ASN A 601 6.10 27.07 -3.85
CA ASN A 601 5.91 28.30 -3.09
C ASN A 601 7.16 29.22 -3.06
N ILE A 602 8.38 28.67 -3.10
CA ILE A 602 9.62 29.49 -2.98
C ILE A 602 9.78 30.49 -4.12
N SER A 603 9.34 30.09 -5.32
CA SER A 603 9.53 30.83 -6.57
C SER A 603 8.28 31.64 -6.99
N PHE A 604 7.29 31.79 -6.11
CA PHE A 604 6.10 32.55 -6.40
C PHE A 604 6.44 34.02 -6.67
N GLY A 605 6.07 34.52 -7.86
CA GLY A 605 6.42 35.85 -8.38
C GLY A 605 7.33 35.80 -9.62
N LEU A 606 8.10 34.72 -9.84
CA LEU A 606 9.01 34.60 -10.98
C LEU A 606 8.33 34.09 -12.26
N ARG A 607 8.98 34.35 -13.41
CA ARG A 607 8.62 33.76 -14.72
C ARG A 607 8.90 32.24 -14.73
N PRO A 608 8.15 31.43 -15.51
CA PRO A 608 8.25 29.95 -15.46
C PRO A 608 9.67 29.38 -15.55
N ALA A 609 10.50 29.89 -16.46
CA ALA A 609 11.88 29.45 -16.63
C ALA A 609 12.74 29.62 -15.36
N ALA A 610 12.67 30.80 -14.72
CA ALA A 610 13.37 31.07 -13.48
C ALA A 610 12.79 30.27 -12.29
N ARG A 611 11.49 29.94 -12.31
CA ARG A 611 10.85 29.07 -11.31
C ARG A 611 11.42 27.65 -11.35
N HIS A 612 11.60 27.06 -12.53
CA HIS A 612 12.14 25.69 -12.64
C HIS A 612 13.56 25.63 -12.07
N ALA A 613 14.44 26.56 -12.45
CA ALA A 613 15.81 26.63 -11.94
C ALA A 613 15.85 26.81 -10.41
N LEU A 614 15.13 27.81 -9.88
CA LEU A 614 15.12 28.08 -8.43
C LEU A 614 14.51 26.92 -7.62
N ASN A 615 13.40 26.34 -8.08
CA ASN A 615 12.79 25.17 -7.44
C ASN A 615 13.77 23.98 -7.39
N SER A 616 14.53 23.76 -8.46
CA SER A 616 15.44 22.61 -8.57
C SER A 616 16.68 22.75 -7.69
N VAL A 617 17.29 23.94 -7.67
CA VAL A 617 18.42 24.26 -6.76
C VAL A 617 17.97 24.22 -5.30
N PHE A 618 16.77 24.73 -4.98
CA PHE A 618 16.25 24.66 -3.61
C PHE A 618 15.89 23.24 -3.18
N LEU A 619 15.32 22.41 -4.06
CA LEU A 619 15.03 21.01 -3.77
C LEU A 619 16.29 20.23 -3.39
N HIS A 620 17.41 20.47 -4.10
CA HIS A 620 18.71 19.87 -3.78
C HIS A 620 19.18 20.24 -2.36
N HIS A 621 19.21 21.53 -2.01
CA HIS A 621 19.61 21.93 -0.66
C HIS A 621 18.63 21.47 0.42
N ALA A 622 17.34 21.34 0.10
CA ALA A 622 16.37 20.75 1.01
C ALA A 622 16.64 19.25 1.22
N GLN A 623 17.01 18.51 0.17
CA GLN A 623 17.46 17.11 0.27
C GLN A 623 18.71 16.99 1.15
N GLU A 624 19.72 17.85 0.98
CA GLU A 624 20.91 17.91 1.85
C GLU A 624 20.55 18.24 3.31
N ALA A 625 19.58 19.12 3.54
CA ALA A 625 19.04 19.41 4.88
C ALA A 625 18.27 18.22 5.50
N GLY A 626 17.89 17.22 4.71
CA GLY A 626 17.23 16.00 5.15
C GLY A 626 15.75 15.90 4.78
N LEU A 627 15.27 16.64 3.76
CA LEU A 627 13.92 16.54 3.24
C LEU A 627 13.59 15.07 2.87
N THR A 628 12.35 14.65 3.09
CA THR A 628 11.92 13.28 2.77
C THR A 628 10.82 13.21 1.71
N ALA A 629 10.01 14.26 1.55
CA ALA A 629 8.92 14.36 0.58
C ALA A 629 8.78 15.78 0.00
N ALA A 630 8.18 15.92 -1.18
CA ALA A 630 7.88 17.22 -1.76
C ALA A 630 6.62 17.19 -2.63
N ILE A 631 5.73 18.17 -2.44
CA ILE A 631 4.60 18.43 -3.34
C ILE A 631 5.11 19.34 -4.46
N LEU A 632 5.13 18.82 -5.70
CA LEU A 632 5.73 19.47 -6.86
C LEU A 632 5.19 18.93 -8.19
N HIS A 633 5.58 19.57 -9.29
CA HIS A 633 5.38 19.08 -10.65
C HIS A 633 6.66 18.39 -11.15
N ALA A 634 6.70 17.05 -11.10
CA ALA A 634 7.90 16.26 -11.33
C ALA A 634 8.59 16.58 -12.68
N GLY A 635 7.83 16.66 -13.77
CA GLY A 635 8.32 17.05 -15.10
C GLY A 635 8.79 18.52 -15.26
N ARG A 636 8.92 19.29 -14.17
CA ARG A 636 9.43 20.68 -14.14
C ARG A 636 10.64 20.88 -13.22
N ILE A 637 11.10 19.84 -12.57
CA ILE A 637 12.39 19.84 -11.89
C ILE A 637 13.47 19.61 -12.96
N GLU A 638 14.51 20.41 -12.97
CA GLU A 638 15.64 20.31 -13.91
C GLU A 638 16.83 19.68 -13.17
N PRO A 639 17.48 18.63 -13.70
CA PRO A 639 18.71 18.08 -13.13
C PRO A 639 19.78 19.16 -12.96
N LEU A 640 20.53 19.15 -11.87
CA LEU A 640 21.41 20.27 -11.50
C LEU A 640 22.51 20.53 -12.52
N HIS A 641 23.01 19.48 -13.18
CA HIS A 641 24.01 19.57 -14.25
C HIS A 641 23.47 20.19 -15.55
N HIS A 642 22.14 20.26 -15.73
CA HIS A 642 21.51 21.00 -16.83
C HIS A 642 21.33 22.50 -16.54
N ILE A 643 21.54 22.94 -15.29
CA ILE A 643 21.41 24.35 -14.91
C ILE A 643 22.76 25.03 -15.10
N GLU A 644 22.79 26.06 -15.93
CA GLU A 644 24.00 26.87 -16.18
C GLU A 644 24.69 27.27 -14.86
N PRO A 645 26.03 27.14 -14.72
CA PRO A 645 26.73 27.41 -13.47
C PRO A 645 26.44 28.80 -12.87
N GLU A 646 26.36 29.85 -13.70
CA GLU A 646 25.99 31.19 -13.24
C GLU A 646 24.55 31.26 -12.70
N VAL A 647 23.60 30.58 -13.35
CA VAL A 647 22.20 30.53 -12.87
C VAL A 647 22.14 29.77 -11.55
N ARG A 648 22.88 28.67 -11.42
CA ARG A 648 22.98 27.91 -10.16
C ARG A 648 23.54 28.80 -9.05
N GLU A 649 24.68 29.45 -9.25
CA GLU A 649 25.31 30.33 -8.27
C GLU A 649 24.36 31.46 -7.84
N VAL A 650 23.65 32.09 -8.78
CA VAL A 650 22.68 33.16 -8.49
C VAL A 650 21.45 32.62 -7.72
N CYS A 651 20.98 31.40 -8.02
CA CYS A 651 19.94 30.75 -7.22
C CYS A 651 20.41 30.43 -5.80
N GLU A 652 21.64 29.93 -5.63
CA GLU A 652 22.24 29.69 -4.31
C GLU A 652 22.43 30.99 -3.52
N ASP A 653 22.93 32.06 -4.15
CA ASP A 653 23.06 33.38 -3.55
C ASP A 653 21.70 33.96 -3.12
N LEU A 654 20.62 33.67 -3.87
CA LEU A 654 19.26 34.05 -3.49
C LEU A 654 18.72 33.23 -2.30
N ILE A 655 18.93 31.90 -2.31
CA ILE A 655 18.49 30.97 -1.25
C ILE A 655 19.18 31.25 0.09
N PHE A 656 20.49 31.55 0.06
CA PHE A 656 21.31 31.77 1.26
C PHE A 656 21.50 33.26 1.61
N ASP A 657 20.73 34.16 0.99
CA ASP A 657 20.78 35.62 1.20
C ASP A 657 22.19 36.24 1.13
N ARG A 658 23.01 35.80 0.15
CA ARG A 658 24.40 36.22 -0.05
C ARG A 658 24.51 37.58 -0.78
N ARG A 659 23.61 38.51 -0.43
CA ARG A 659 23.57 39.89 -0.94
C ARG A 659 24.84 40.64 -0.53
N ARG A 660 25.33 41.49 -1.43
CA ARG A 660 26.53 42.31 -1.26
C ARG A 660 26.35 43.67 -1.94
N GLU A 661 27.15 44.66 -1.59
CA GLU A 661 27.01 46.01 -2.14
C GLU A 661 27.08 45.98 -3.69
N GLY A 662 26.06 46.53 -4.35
CA GLY A 662 25.93 46.50 -5.81
C GLY A 662 25.39 45.20 -6.42
N TYR A 663 25.02 44.18 -5.63
CA TYR A 663 24.52 42.89 -6.11
C TYR A 663 23.31 42.39 -5.31
N ASP A 664 22.15 42.31 -5.97
CA ASP A 664 20.99 41.54 -5.50
C ASP A 664 20.77 40.33 -6.41
N PRO A 665 20.83 39.10 -5.89
CA PRO A 665 20.67 37.89 -6.69
C PRO A 665 19.25 37.74 -7.26
N LEU A 666 18.22 38.37 -6.67
CA LEU A 666 16.87 38.38 -7.25
C LEU A 666 16.84 39.19 -8.55
N HIS A 667 17.44 40.39 -8.54
CA HIS A 667 17.56 41.20 -9.75
C HIS A 667 18.43 40.50 -10.80
N ARG A 668 19.57 39.93 -10.40
CA ARG A 668 20.44 39.18 -11.31
C ARG A 668 19.73 37.97 -11.93
N LEU A 669 18.93 37.25 -11.14
CA LEU A 669 18.11 36.12 -11.64
C LEU A 669 17.05 36.61 -12.64
N MET A 670 16.44 37.77 -12.41
CA MET A 670 15.47 38.35 -13.35
C MET A 670 16.13 38.77 -14.68
N GLU A 671 17.33 39.36 -14.64
CA GLU A 671 18.14 39.68 -15.84
C GLU A 671 18.50 38.43 -16.64
N LEU A 672 19.02 37.38 -15.98
CA LEU A 672 19.43 36.12 -16.61
C LEU A 672 18.29 35.36 -17.30
N PHE A 673 17.04 35.69 -16.97
CA PHE A 673 15.83 35.13 -17.60
C PHE A 673 15.00 36.18 -18.35
N GLU A 674 15.58 37.33 -18.68
CA GLU A 674 14.95 38.31 -19.55
C GLU A 674 15.03 37.85 -21.03
N GLY A 675 13.87 37.77 -21.69
CA GLY A 675 13.77 37.26 -23.07
C GLY A 675 13.91 35.74 -23.25
N VAL A 676 14.22 34.98 -22.19
CA VAL A 676 14.42 33.52 -22.27
C VAL A 676 13.09 32.75 -22.30
N ASP A 677 12.74 32.16 -23.44
CA ASP A 677 11.68 31.14 -23.52
C ASP A 677 12.22 29.76 -23.09
N VAL A 678 11.47 29.07 -22.24
CA VAL A 678 11.72 27.68 -21.82
C VAL A 678 11.89 26.76 -23.03
N LYS A 679 11.12 26.98 -24.11
CA LYS A 679 11.23 26.20 -25.35
C LYS A 679 12.54 26.46 -26.10
N ALA A 680 12.99 27.72 -26.15
CA ALA A 680 14.22 28.08 -26.83
C ALA A 680 15.46 27.53 -26.10
N ARG A 681 15.45 27.53 -24.75
CA ARG A 681 16.58 27.00 -23.96
C ARG A 681 16.75 25.48 -24.10
N LYS A 682 15.65 24.71 -24.20
CA LYS A 682 15.73 23.26 -24.47
C LYS A 682 16.32 22.95 -25.87
N ALA A 683 16.07 23.81 -26.85
CA ALA A 683 16.62 23.68 -28.20
C ALA A 683 18.08 24.16 -28.35
N ALA A 684 18.67 24.75 -27.32
CA ALA A 684 20.00 25.37 -27.35
C ALA A 684 21.09 24.50 -26.68
N ARG A 685 20.79 23.27 -26.27
CA ARG A 685 21.79 22.35 -25.70
C ARG A 685 22.81 21.98 -26.78
N LYS A 686 24.10 21.98 -26.40
CA LYS A 686 25.21 21.75 -27.33
C LYS A 686 25.31 20.26 -27.66
N ILE A 687 24.60 19.85 -28.71
CA ILE A 687 24.66 18.50 -29.26
C ILE A 687 26.10 18.20 -29.72
N PRO A 688 26.72 17.07 -29.34
CA PRO A 688 28.06 16.69 -29.81
C PRO A 688 28.13 16.50 -31.34
N GLU A 689 29.27 16.83 -31.94
CA GLU A 689 29.51 16.68 -33.38
C GLU A 689 29.84 15.22 -33.76
N ASP A 690 30.58 14.51 -32.90
CA ASP A 690 30.82 13.08 -33.05
C ASP A 690 29.53 12.27 -32.81
N VAL A 691 29.29 11.24 -33.62
CA VAL A 691 28.05 10.44 -33.57
C VAL A 691 27.97 9.59 -32.31
N PHE A 692 29.09 9.09 -31.81
CA PHE A 692 29.12 8.22 -30.63
C PHE A 692 28.98 9.02 -29.34
N GLU A 693 29.70 10.15 -29.23
CA GLU A 693 29.47 11.12 -28.15
C GLU A 693 28.02 11.64 -28.16
N ARG A 694 27.42 11.83 -29.35
CA ARG A 694 26.02 12.25 -29.50
C ARG A 694 25.03 11.17 -29.09
N LEU A 695 25.30 9.89 -29.37
CA LEU A 695 24.48 8.77 -28.89
C LEU A 695 24.53 8.64 -27.37
N GLU A 696 25.71 8.76 -26.75
CA GLU A 696 25.88 8.83 -25.30
C GLU A 696 25.07 10.00 -24.70
N TRP A 697 25.23 11.20 -25.28
CA TRP A 697 24.50 12.41 -24.88
C TRP A 697 22.97 12.21 -24.97
N ARG A 698 22.46 11.61 -26.06
CA ARG A 698 21.02 11.32 -26.21
C ARG A 698 20.48 10.41 -25.12
N ILE A 699 21.25 9.42 -24.67
CA ILE A 699 20.84 8.54 -23.56
C ILE A 699 20.81 9.31 -22.23
N VAL A 700 21.85 10.11 -21.93
CA VAL A 700 21.91 10.91 -20.70
C VAL A 700 20.78 11.95 -20.63
N GLU A 701 20.41 12.54 -21.76
CA GLU A 701 19.40 13.60 -21.87
C GLU A 701 17.98 13.07 -22.11
N GLY A 702 17.86 11.77 -22.45
CA GLY A 702 16.60 11.13 -22.85
C GLY A 702 16.00 11.69 -24.14
N GLU A 703 16.84 12.06 -25.12
CA GLU A 703 16.42 12.77 -26.33
C GLU A 703 16.23 11.83 -27.55
N LYS A 704 14.97 11.46 -27.80
CA LYS A 704 14.55 10.58 -28.91
C LYS A 704 14.56 11.28 -30.29
N SER A 705 14.55 12.61 -30.37
CA SER A 705 14.39 13.33 -31.66
C SER A 705 15.66 13.27 -32.52
N GLY A 706 15.64 12.48 -33.60
CA GLY A 706 16.82 12.22 -34.45
C GLY A 706 17.75 11.12 -33.90
N LEU A 707 17.25 10.30 -32.96
CA LEU A 707 17.97 9.13 -32.45
C LEU A 707 18.24 8.12 -33.57
N ASP A 708 17.21 7.76 -34.33
CA ASP A 708 17.25 6.79 -35.43
C ASP A 708 18.30 7.20 -36.49
N GLU A 709 18.35 8.48 -36.85
CA GLU A 709 19.30 9.07 -37.81
C GLU A 709 20.77 8.93 -37.35
N ASP A 710 21.01 9.06 -36.04
CA ASP A 710 22.34 8.91 -35.45
C ASP A 710 22.74 7.45 -35.24
N LEU A 711 21.76 6.56 -35.02
CA LEU A 711 21.99 5.11 -34.96
C LEU A 711 22.35 4.58 -36.35
N ASP A 712 21.65 5.02 -37.40
CA ASP A 712 21.97 4.69 -38.80
C ASP A 712 23.40 5.15 -39.16
N LEU A 713 23.77 6.39 -38.83
CA LEU A 713 25.11 6.91 -39.07
C LEU A 713 26.20 6.18 -38.26
N ALA A 714 25.90 5.74 -37.04
CA ALA A 714 26.82 4.93 -36.25
C ALA A 714 27.00 3.52 -36.84
N MET A 715 25.93 2.92 -37.39
CA MET A 715 25.96 1.60 -38.03
C MET A 715 26.83 1.55 -39.30
N ASP A 716 27.08 2.68 -39.97
CA ASP A 716 28.07 2.77 -41.06
C ASP A 716 29.52 2.48 -40.60
N THR A 717 29.79 2.54 -39.30
CA THR A 717 31.17 2.46 -38.75
C THR A 717 31.37 1.44 -37.64
N LYS A 718 30.33 1.04 -36.91
CA LYS A 718 30.37 -0.04 -35.91
C LYS A 718 29.17 -0.99 -36.05
N PRO A 719 29.35 -2.31 -35.78
CA PRO A 719 28.23 -3.23 -35.64
C PRO A 719 27.22 -2.75 -34.58
N PRO A 720 25.90 -3.00 -34.76
CA PRO A 720 24.86 -2.57 -33.81
C PRO A 720 25.14 -2.99 -32.36
N LEU A 721 25.74 -4.17 -32.15
CA LEU A 721 26.08 -4.68 -30.83
C LEU A 721 27.17 -3.85 -30.12
N GLU A 722 28.16 -3.36 -30.86
CA GLU A 722 29.23 -2.50 -30.32
C GLU A 722 28.67 -1.13 -29.96
N ILE A 723 27.75 -0.58 -30.76
CA ILE A 723 27.05 0.68 -30.45
C ILE A 723 26.30 0.57 -29.12
N VAL A 724 25.56 -0.53 -28.89
CA VAL A 724 24.88 -0.77 -27.60
C VAL A 724 25.89 -0.85 -26.46
N ASN A 725 26.91 -1.71 -26.59
CA ASN A 725 27.81 -2.04 -25.49
C ASN A 725 28.78 -0.91 -25.11
N GLU A 726 29.31 -0.18 -26.09
CA GLU A 726 30.34 0.84 -25.85
C GLU A 726 29.75 2.23 -25.59
N HIS A 727 28.61 2.58 -26.21
CA HIS A 727 28.07 3.95 -26.18
C HIS A 727 26.73 4.04 -25.45
N LEU A 728 25.74 3.23 -25.82
CA LEU A 728 24.42 3.34 -25.19
C LEU A 728 24.46 2.93 -23.71
N LEU A 729 25.22 1.88 -23.36
CA LEU A 729 25.48 1.51 -21.97
C LEU A 729 26.38 2.51 -21.23
N ALA A 730 27.33 3.17 -21.89
CA ALA A 730 28.15 4.22 -21.27
C ALA A 730 27.29 5.42 -20.85
N GLY A 731 26.39 5.88 -21.74
CA GLY A 731 25.40 6.91 -21.41
C GLY A 731 24.50 6.49 -20.24
N MET A 732 24.06 5.22 -20.19
CA MET A 732 23.27 4.71 -19.06
C MET A 732 24.08 4.61 -17.75
N SER A 733 25.39 4.36 -17.81
CA SER A 733 26.27 4.42 -16.64
C SER A 733 26.33 5.83 -16.05
N VAL A 734 26.44 6.85 -16.90
CA VAL A 734 26.41 8.26 -16.48
C VAL A 734 25.08 8.64 -15.85
N VAL A 735 23.94 8.17 -16.40
CA VAL A 735 22.61 8.31 -15.78
C VAL A 735 22.57 7.69 -14.38
N GLY A 736 23.15 6.49 -14.22
CA GLY A 736 23.27 5.81 -12.93
C GLY A 736 24.07 6.60 -11.90
N ASP A 737 25.23 7.13 -12.29
CA ASP A 737 26.07 7.98 -11.41
C ASP A 737 25.36 9.28 -11.01
N LEU A 738 24.71 9.96 -11.96
CA LEU A 738 23.98 11.20 -11.70
C LEU A 738 22.78 11.00 -10.78
N PHE A 739 22.07 9.87 -10.91
CA PHE A 739 21.00 9.48 -9.99
C PHE A 739 21.55 9.09 -8.61
N GLY A 740 22.65 8.33 -8.55
CA GLY A 740 23.31 7.96 -7.30
C GLY A 740 23.86 9.13 -6.49
N ARG A 741 24.25 10.24 -7.15
CA ARG A 741 24.62 11.51 -6.49
C ARG A 741 23.43 12.44 -6.19
N GLY A 742 22.20 12.08 -6.58
CA GLY A 742 21.01 12.93 -6.45
C GLY A 742 20.97 14.14 -7.40
N GLU A 743 21.88 14.22 -8.36
CA GLU A 743 21.96 15.31 -9.35
C GLU A 743 20.92 15.14 -10.48
N MET A 744 20.43 13.92 -10.69
CA MET A 744 19.32 13.56 -11.58
C MET A 744 18.17 12.95 -10.77
N GLN A 745 16.92 13.28 -11.14
CA GLN A 745 15.73 12.76 -10.48
C GLN A 745 15.11 11.59 -11.29
N LEU A 746 14.37 10.72 -10.61
CA LEU A 746 13.74 9.52 -11.19
C LEU A 746 13.02 9.73 -12.55
N PRO A 747 12.26 10.83 -12.79
CA PRO A 747 11.62 11.05 -14.10
C PRO A 747 12.60 11.07 -15.28
N PHE A 748 13.81 11.59 -15.08
CA PHE A 748 14.84 11.66 -16.11
C PHE A 748 15.48 10.29 -16.35
N VAL A 749 15.70 9.51 -15.29
CA VAL A 749 16.15 8.12 -15.40
C VAL A 749 15.15 7.29 -16.22
N LEU A 750 13.85 7.47 -15.98
CA LEU A 750 12.79 6.84 -16.79
C LEU A 750 12.79 7.31 -18.24
N GLN A 751 13.00 8.61 -18.51
CA GLN A 751 13.12 9.16 -19.87
C GLN A 751 14.37 8.62 -20.61
N SER A 752 15.49 8.48 -19.91
CA SER A 752 16.72 7.85 -20.42
C SER A 752 16.52 6.37 -20.74
N ALA A 753 15.87 5.61 -19.84
CA ALA A 753 15.51 4.21 -20.08
C ALA A 753 14.57 4.04 -21.28
N GLU A 754 13.60 4.93 -21.44
CA GLU A 754 12.70 4.99 -22.60
C GLU A 754 13.44 5.30 -23.91
N THR A 755 14.52 6.08 -23.86
CA THR A 755 15.36 6.42 -25.02
C THR A 755 16.32 5.27 -25.36
N MET A 756 16.90 4.63 -24.34
CA MET A 756 17.65 3.37 -24.47
C MET A 756 16.81 2.27 -25.11
N LYS A 757 15.55 2.12 -24.68
CA LYS A 757 14.62 1.12 -25.23
C LYS A 757 14.28 1.39 -26.70
N ALA A 758 14.10 2.66 -27.08
CA ALA A 758 13.91 3.04 -28.48
C ALA A 758 15.16 2.73 -29.32
N ALA A 759 16.36 3.04 -28.81
CA ALA A 759 17.61 2.79 -29.50
C ALA A 759 17.87 1.29 -29.75
N VAL A 760 17.65 0.45 -28.72
CA VAL A 760 17.79 -1.02 -28.86
C VAL A 760 16.79 -1.57 -29.87
N ALA A 761 15.53 -1.11 -29.86
CA ALA A 761 14.51 -1.54 -30.81
C ALA A 761 14.79 -1.13 -32.27
N HIS A 762 15.51 -0.01 -32.48
CA HIS A 762 15.97 0.41 -33.81
C HIS A 762 17.19 -0.40 -34.28
N LEU A 763 18.11 -0.75 -33.38
CA LEU A 763 19.31 -1.53 -33.69
C LEU A 763 19.06 -3.05 -33.87
N GLU A 764 18.04 -3.60 -33.19
CA GLU A 764 17.71 -5.03 -33.19
C GLU A 764 17.55 -5.66 -34.59
N PRO A 765 16.82 -5.06 -35.57
CA PRO A 765 16.66 -5.61 -36.91
C PRO A 765 17.95 -5.68 -37.74
N HIS A 766 19.00 -4.95 -37.34
CA HIS A 766 20.28 -4.84 -38.06
C HIS A 766 21.35 -5.79 -37.50
N MET A 767 21.05 -6.53 -36.42
CA MET A 767 21.97 -7.52 -35.86
C MET A 767 21.98 -8.80 -36.71
N GLU A 768 23.16 -9.30 -37.08
CA GLU A 768 23.29 -10.49 -37.93
C GLU A 768 22.68 -11.73 -37.28
N ARG A 769 21.74 -12.40 -37.98
CA ARG A 769 21.20 -13.71 -37.60
C ARG A 769 22.01 -14.84 -38.19
N VAL A 770 22.42 -15.78 -37.34
CA VAL A 770 23.01 -17.06 -37.74
C VAL A 770 21.90 -18.12 -37.81
N ASP A 771 21.28 -18.27 -38.99
CA ASP A 771 20.26 -19.30 -39.22
C ASP A 771 20.86 -20.71 -39.22
N GLY A 772 20.25 -21.63 -38.46
CA GLY A 772 20.67 -23.04 -38.35
C GLY A 772 19.81 -23.85 -37.38
N GLU A 773 20.19 -25.12 -37.16
CA GLU A 773 19.62 -25.93 -36.07
C GLU A 773 19.98 -25.32 -34.70
N THR A 774 19.06 -25.42 -33.73
CA THR A 774 19.23 -24.76 -32.44
C THR A 774 20.44 -25.27 -31.66
N ARG A 775 21.28 -24.35 -31.19
CA ARG A 775 22.46 -24.63 -30.35
C ARG A 775 22.11 -24.94 -28.89
N GLY A 776 20.85 -24.74 -28.51
CA GLY A 776 20.33 -24.97 -27.17
C GLY A 776 19.11 -24.10 -26.89
N LYS A 777 18.35 -24.46 -25.85
CA LYS A 777 17.16 -23.75 -25.36
C LYS A 777 17.48 -22.99 -24.09
N ILE A 778 16.99 -21.75 -23.96
CA ILE A 778 17.22 -20.91 -22.78
C ILE A 778 15.91 -20.24 -22.37
N VAL A 779 15.52 -20.33 -21.09
CA VAL A 779 14.43 -19.51 -20.52
C VAL A 779 15.03 -18.23 -19.95
N LEU A 780 14.48 -17.06 -20.28
CA LEU A 780 14.94 -15.76 -19.76
C LEU A 780 13.83 -15.04 -19.01
N ALA A 781 14.13 -14.58 -17.79
CA ALA A 781 13.19 -13.87 -16.93
C ALA A 781 13.87 -12.73 -16.16
N THR A 782 13.20 -11.59 -16.02
CA THR A 782 13.58 -10.60 -14.99
C THR A 782 12.84 -10.98 -13.71
N VAL A 783 13.58 -11.12 -12.61
CA VAL A 783 13.07 -11.66 -11.34
C VAL A 783 11.95 -10.82 -10.73
N ARG A 784 11.12 -11.45 -9.88
CA ARG A 784 10.03 -10.80 -9.14
C ARG A 784 10.46 -9.48 -8.51
N GLY A 785 9.59 -8.48 -8.56
CA GLY A 785 9.83 -7.15 -7.99
C GLY A 785 10.73 -6.26 -8.85
N ASP A 786 11.37 -6.80 -9.88
CA ASP A 786 12.18 -6.06 -10.84
C ASP A 786 11.43 -5.89 -12.17
N VAL A 787 11.49 -4.67 -12.72
CA VAL A 787 10.81 -4.25 -13.96
C VAL A 787 11.77 -4.01 -15.12
N HIS A 788 13.08 -4.07 -14.87
CA HIS A 788 14.09 -3.71 -15.87
C HIS A 788 14.30 -4.89 -16.86
N ASP A 789 13.94 -4.67 -18.12
CA ASP A 789 13.97 -5.68 -19.19
C ASP A 789 15.09 -5.49 -20.21
N ILE A 790 15.69 -4.31 -20.31
CA ILE A 790 16.64 -3.92 -21.37
C ILE A 790 17.80 -4.93 -21.50
N GLY A 791 18.51 -5.22 -20.40
CA GLY A 791 19.63 -6.16 -20.42
C GLY A 791 19.21 -7.60 -20.78
N LYS A 792 18.04 -8.05 -20.29
CA LYS A 792 17.46 -9.35 -20.63
C LYS A 792 17.10 -9.45 -22.10
N ASN A 793 16.47 -8.41 -22.66
CA ASN A 793 16.07 -8.38 -24.06
C ASN A 793 17.30 -8.32 -24.98
N LEU A 794 18.36 -7.60 -24.58
CA LEU A 794 19.64 -7.64 -25.31
C LEU A 794 20.25 -9.06 -25.31
N VAL A 795 20.22 -9.76 -24.17
CA VAL A 795 20.69 -11.15 -24.07
C VAL A 795 19.82 -12.10 -24.90
N ASP A 796 18.50 -11.91 -24.92
CA ASP A 796 17.57 -12.62 -25.82
C ASP A 796 17.99 -12.45 -27.29
N ILE A 797 18.11 -11.20 -27.75
CA ILE A 797 18.50 -10.88 -29.13
C ILE A 797 19.86 -11.52 -29.47
N ILE A 798 20.87 -11.40 -28.60
CA ILE A 798 22.19 -12.00 -28.80
C ILE A 798 22.10 -13.53 -28.94
N LEU A 799 21.39 -14.21 -28.03
CA LEU A 799 21.27 -15.66 -28.02
C LEU A 799 20.46 -16.17 -29.21
N SER A 800 19.31 -15.55 -29.48
CA SER A 800 18.45 -15.83 -30.64
C SER A 800 19.19 -15.64 -31.96
N ASN A 801 20.03 -14.60 -32.08
CA ASN A 801 20.84 -14.36 -33.27
C ASN A 801 22.05 -15.29 -33.38
N ASN A 802 22.53 -15.86 -32.26
CA ASN A 802 23.58 -16.88 -32.24
C ASN A 802 23.03 -18.32 -32.38
N GLY A 803 21.74 -18.47 -32.73
CA GLY A 803 21.12 -19.77 -33.02
C GLY A 803 20.63 -20.53 -31.79
N TYR A 804 20.36 -19.87 -30.66
CA TYR A 804 19.65 -20.47 -29.53
C TYR A 804 18.14 -20.27 -29.64
N THR A 805 17.36 -21.18 -29.04
CA THR A 805 15.91 -21.00 -28.87
C THR A 805 15.64 -20.34 -27.53
N VAL A 806 15.22 -19.07 -27.55
CA VAL A 806 14.98 -18.30 -26.33
C VAL A 806 13.48 -18.24 -25.99
N TYR A 807 13.16 -18.55 -24.74
CA TYR A 807 11.84 -18.42 -24.14
C TYR A 807 11.87 -17.26 -23.15
N ASN A 808 11.70 -16.04 -23.66
CA ASN A 808 11.70 -14.82 -22.87
C ASN A 808 10.32 -14.56 -22.27
N ILE A 809 10.18 -14.80 -20.97
CA ILE A 809 8.91 -14.68 -20.25
C ILE A 809 8.71 -13.31 -19.60
N GLY A 810 9.53 -12.31 -19.92
CA GLY A 810 9.30 -10.92 -19.49
C GLY A 810 9.74 -10.60 -18.05
N ILE A 811 8.99 -9.74 -17.36
CA ILE A 811 9.39 -9.07 -16.12
C ILE A 811 8.56 -9.44 -14.89
N LYS A 812 9.05 -9.06 -13.70
CA LYS A 812 8.45 -9.36 -12.39
C LYS A 812 8.17 -10.86 -12.15
N GLN A 813 8.91 -11.78 -12.78
CA GLN A 813 8.52 -13.19 -12.79
C GLN A 813 8.81 -13.91 -11.46
N PRO A 814 7.81 -14.58 -10.85
CA PRO A 814 8.00 -15.44 -9.69
C PRO A 814 8.73 -16.73 -10.10
N ILE A 815 9.39 -17.38 -9.14
CA ILE A 815 10.17 -18.60 -9.40
C ILE A 815 9.29 -19.76 -9.86
N GLU A 816 8.03 -19.81 -9.41
CA GLU A 816 6.99 -20.76 -9.86
C GLU A 816 6.84 -20.74 -11.37
N HIS A 817 6.59 -19.56 -11.96
CA HIS A 817 6.37 -19.42 -13.40
C HIS A 817 7.65 -19.65 -14.22
N ILE A 818 8.82 -19.23 -13.70
CA ILE A 818 10.13 -19.56 -14.31
C ILE A 818 10.30 -21.09 -14.40
N LEU A 819 9.95 -21.81 -13.32
CA LEU A 819 10.08 -23.26 -13.25
C LEU A 819 9.01 -24.02 -14.04
N GLU A 820 7.79 -23.50 -14.13
CA GLU A 820 6.73 -24.08 -14.97
C GLU A 820 7.10 -24.04 -16.46
N VAL A 821 7.59 -22.88 -16.93
CA VAL A 821 8.06 -22.74 -18.32
C VAL A 821 9.34 -23.55 -18.57
N ALA A 822 10.23 -23.65 -17.58
CA ALA A 822 11.39 -24.54 -17.67
C ALA A 822 10.97 -26.02 -17.73
N GLN A 823 9.93 -26.43 -16.99
CA GLN A 823 9.41 -27.80 -17.02
C GLN A 823 8.71 -28.10 -18.36
N GLU A 824 7.97 -27.15 -18.93
CA GLU A 824 7.30 -27.29 -20.23
C GLU A 824 8.30 -27.40 -21.39
N HIS A 825 9.30 -26.52 -21.43
CA HIS A 825 10.18 -26.38 -22.59
C HIS A 825 11.50 -27.14 -22.47
N GLN A 826 11.88 -27.58 -21.27
CA GLN A 826 13.14 -28.27 -20.95
C GLN A 826 14.37 -27.52 -21.50
N PRO A 827 14.71 -26.34 -20.94
CA PRO A 827 15.84 -25.55 -21.40
C PRO A 827 17.17 -26.13 -20.90
N ASP A 828 18.24 -25.89 -21.67
CA ASP A 828 19.61 -26.20 -21.29
C ASP A 828 20.17 -25.21 -20.25
N ALA A 829 19.59 -24.00 -20.15
CA ALA A 829 19.89 -23.04 -19.09
C ALA A 829 18.71 -22.10 -18.76
N ILE A 830 18.69 -21.57 -17.54
CA ILE A 830 17.74 -20.55 -17.07
C ILE A 830 18.52 -19.25 -16.79
N GLY A 831 18.19 -18.17 -17.48
CA GLY A 831 18.74 -16.84 -17.25
C GLY A 831 17.83 -15.98 -16.38
N MET A 832 18.35 -15.50 -15.25
CA MET A 832 17.68 -14.57 -14.35
C MET A 832 18.33 -13.19 -14.40
N SER A 833 17.53 -12.17 -14.70
CA SER A 833 17.94 -10.76 -14.86
C SER A 833 17.41 -9.87 -13.73
N GLY A 834 18.15 -8.83 -13.37
CA GLY A 834 17.72 -7.80 -12.42
C GLY A 834 18.71 -6.63 -12.33
N LEU A 835 18.21 -5.41 -12.16
CA LEU A 835 19.04 -4.21 -12.04
C LEU A 835 19.33 -3.85 -10.58
N LEU A 836 18.38 -4.07 -9.68
CA LEU A 836 18.43 -3.54 -8.31
C LEU A 836 19.23 -4.44 -7.37
N VAL A 837 19.80 -3.85 -6.31
CA VAL A 837 20.47 -4.61 -5.24
C VAL A 837 19.51 -5.62 -4.58
N LYS A 838 18.23 -5.24 -4.38
CA LYS A 838 17.19 -6.15 -3.89
C LYS A 838 16.97 -7.36 -4.84
N SER A 839 17.17 -7.19 -6.15
CA SER A 839 16.99 -8.26 -7.14
C SER A 839 18.08 -9.35 -7.04
N THR A 840 19.29 -9.00 -6.62
CA THR A 840 20.37 -9.98 -6.37
C THR A 840 20.02 -10.94 -5.23
N VAL A 841 19.34 -10.42 -4.20
CA VAL A 841 18.82 -11.22 -3.08
C VAL A 841 17.71 -12.16 -3.55
N ILE A 842 16.83 -11.69 -4.45
CA ILE A 842 15.77 -12.51 -5.04
C ILE A 842 16.35 -13.59 -5.96
N MET A 843 17.40 -13.31 -6.74
CA MET A 843 18.12 -14.34 -7.51
C MET A 843 18.69 -15.43 -6.60
N ARG A 844 19.28 -15.06 -5.46
CA ARG A 844 19.79 -16.01 -4.47
C ARG A 844 18.67 -16.87 -3.88
N GLU A 845 17.54 -16.25 -3.51
CA GLU A 845 16.35 -16.97 -3.02
C GLU A 845 15.75 -17.91 -4.07
N ASN A 846 15.75 -17.51 -5.34
CA ASN A 846 15.35 -18.38 -6.44
C ASN A 846 16.27 -19.59 -6.55
N LEU A 847 17.60 -19.42 -6.44
CA LEU A 847 18.56 -20.53 -6.41
C LEU A 847 18.32 -21.48 -5.22
N GLU A 848 18.06 -20.94 -4.03
CA GLU A 848 17.69 -21.71 -2.83
C GLU A 848 16.42 -22.55 -3.07
N GLU A 849 15.39 -21.99 -3.73
CA GLU A 849 14.17 -22.72 -4.08
C GLU A 849 14.39 -23.75 -5.19
N MET A 850 15.20 -23.43 -6.21
CA MET A 850 15.57 -24.35 -7.28
C MET A 850 16.30 -25.58 -6.75
N LYS A 851 17.31 -25.38 -5.87
CA LYS A 851 18.03 -26.48 -5.23
C LYS A 851 17.10 -27.34 -4.38
N ARG A 852 16.20 -26.70 -3.63
CA ARG A 852 15.21 -27.36 -2.77
C ARG A 852 14.20 -28.21 -3.55
N ARG A 853 13.83 -27.78 -4.76
CA ARG A 853 12.97 -28.55 -5.69
C ARG A 853 13.74 -29.60 -6.52
N GLY A 854 15.06 -29.75 -6.31
CA GLY A 854 15.88 -30.70 -7.06
C GLY A 854 16.06 -30.35 -8.54
N ILE A 855 15.96 -29.06 -8.89
CA ILE A 855 16.21 -28.59 -10.26
C ILE A 855 17.72 -28.58 -10.48
N GLU A 856 18.21 -29.20 -11.57
CA GLU A 856 19.63 -29.28 -11.92
C GLU A 856 20.00 -28.43 -13.17
N THR A 857 19.03 -27.71 -13.75
CA THR A 857 19.25 -26.87 -14.94
C THR A 857 20.20 -25.70 -14.66
N PRO A 858 21.35 -25.57 -15.37
CA PRO A 858 22.30 -24.48 -15.18
C PRO A 858 21.67 -23.09 -15.17
N VAL A 859 22.09 -22.24 -14.22
CA VAL A 859 21.57 -20.89 -14.06
C VAL A 859 22.60 -19.82 -14.45
N ILE A 860 22.14 -18.85 -15.23
CA ILE A 860 22.90 -17.65 -15.60
C ILE A 860 22.30 -16.47 -14.83
N LEU A 861 23.09 -15.82 -13.96
CA LEU A 861 22.68 -14.60 -13.27
C LEU A 861 23.24 -13.36 -14.01
N GLY A 862 22.37 -12.43 -14.38
CA GLY A 862 22.75 -11.18 -15.07
C GLY A 862 22.15 -9.95 -14.39
N GLY A 863 22.94 -8.88 -14.26
CA GLY A 863 22.47 -7.66 -13.59
C GLY A 863 23.58 -6.70 -13.17
N ALA A 864 23.32 -5.39 -13.22
CA ALA A 864 24.32 -4.37 -12.88
C ALA A 864 24.71 -4.40 -11.39
N ALA A 865 23.80 -4.82 -10.50
CA ALA A 865 24.08 -4.98 -9.07
C ALA A 865 24.84 -6.26 -8.70
N LEU A 866 25.05 -7.20 -9.64
CA LEU A 866 25.79 -8.43 -9.37
C LEU A 866 27.30 -8.16 -9.39
N THR A 867 27.98 -8.56 -8.33
CA THR A 867 29.45 -8.63 -8.31
C THR A 867 29.89 -10.08 -8.41
N ARG A 868 31.06 -10.32 -9.02
CA ARG A 868 31.66 -11.65 -9.11
C ARG A 868 31.79 -12.31 -7.72
N THR A 869 32.21 -11.54 -6.72
CA THR A 869 32.35 -12.00 -5.34
C THR A 869 31.02 -12.50 -4.77
N TYR A 870 29.92 -11.76 -4.97
CA TYR A 870 28.59 -12.18 -4.51
C TYR A 870 28.13 -13.46 -5.20
N VAL A 871 28.31 -13.55 -6.52
CA VAL A 871 27.92 -14.77 -7.27
C VAL A 871 28.75 -15.99 -6.83
N GLU A 872 30.07 -15.84 -6.64
CA GLU A 872 30.95 -16.95 -6.25
C GLU A 872 30.83 -17.34 -4.76
N ALA A 873 30.50 -16.41 -3.85
CA ALA A 873 30.46 -16.64 -2.41
C ALA A 873 29.05 -16.80 -1.82
N ASP A 874 28.05 -16.07 -2.31
CA ASP A 874 26.69 -16.06 -1.77
C ASP A 874 25.69 -16.87 -2.63
N CYS A 875 25.88 -16.94 -3.95
CA CYS A 875 24.95 -17.66 -4.85
C CYS A 875 25.41 -19.09 -5.14
N ARG A 876 26.65 -19.27 -5.61
CA ARG A 876 27.16 -20.57 -6.08
C ARG A 876 27.15 -21.68 -5.01
N PRO A 877 27.40 -21.44 -3.71
CA PRO A 877 27.31 -22.52 -2.71
C PRO A 877 25.89 -23.04 -2.45
N LEU A 878 24.87 -22.38 -3.01
CA LEU A 878 23.45 -22.75 -2.84
C LEU A 878 22.90 -23.55 -4.04
N TYR A 879 23.63 -23.58 -5.16
CA TYR A 879 23.23 -24.21 -6.40
C TYR A 879 24.44 -24.77 -7.15
N ASP A 880 24.52 -26.10 -7.27
CA ASP A 880 25.69 -26.84 -7.76
C ASP A 880 25.90 -26.74 -9.28
#